data_AF-A0A409X147-F1
#
_entry.id   AF-A0A409X147-F1
#
_cell.length_a   1.000
_cell.length_b   1.000
_cell.length_c   1.000
_cell.angle_alpha   90.00
_cell.angle_beta   90.00
_cell.angle_gamma   90.00
#
_symmetry.space_group_name_H-M   'P 1'
#
loop_
_entity.id
_entity.type
_entity.pdbx_description
1 polymer ?
#
loop_
_entity_poly.entity_id
_entity_poly.type
_entity_poly.pdbx_seq_one_letter_code
_entity_poly.pdbx_strand_id
1 'polypeptide(L)'
;MSADLFPATLEKPETAFTFEVLDTFQKLSLRSKINAYDYHRALQEMTDSAMAEAVPNRYHEFVRSCRVWDHMAQIRRSGQCHDFDTIFPHRRQGSITVRCPACPEVHVNVDKETLDSARDDETHKYTLFLSIDGNFKLRRKNKRSDPDDVSLNDGRAYFVAASPYAKYLEHTKTERDEDCECSHLRALKFRNAVRFKNNDVSGVIIVQCARHGFYLPGGIADLIRGEAFRFTDYVLISSLADAHLQRWILLTYDIWCSYHKYLGQRVARWFSAMEPIIQKIRGAIPKMHIKNHGLNCQYCWALNFLRYSGETAGELIEACHSEQNGAAASTREQNPGHRHDCLDGVLNYWNWTKFRTMALLLYRAYVRCLDTLKTRETNFRGLVSRLDPTLVKEWEKADDTPKIIDNEVRSVHRPTFGKGPPTLAKAHEGLRQRESSRTKAGLQGMGATESILKALELEDMQQDIKFALKNCNPGTDTHKLVGLRQELRDGIDEWRDQQLLVFPKLCDEFHSKVLESLNQTNPEDESLLLPSYFSEPHRMYLGLDFGAEVEMELRKGRAHDELEEVRTTIQTYNHHIAMKAKEVRSQRHITRAQGIINGLRDAIRVPARRYNRTREAMINLGLSTDDPVFRQLKDTELWSKNTALPTGLGDSRTEDPWFWHTMCPAEPLKVNRVKYFRDRSLRDRAREEREILEEEFKRTIRSYTELHSAWHHQGENASSFGRKAYAHKQAAMLERLRQNCIQQHARAMEKAKDFDKW
;
A
#
# COMPACT_ATOMS: atom_id res chain seq x y z
N MET A 1 -24.93 16.59 -41.81
CA MET A 1 -24.91 15.30 -42.53
C MET A 1 -26.28 14.68 -42.38
N SER A 2 -27.15 14.82 -43.37
CA SER A 2 -28.55 14.35 -43.35
C SER A 2 -28.70 12.85 -43.61
N ALA A 3 -27.60 12.16 -43.96
CA ALA A 3 -27.57 10.74 -44.30
C ALA A 3 -27.01 9.84 -43.18
N ASP A 4 -26.65 10.38 -42.02
CA ASP A 4 -26.02 9.64 -40.89
C ASP A 4 -24.80 8.79 -41.29
N LEU A 5 -24.05 9.29 -42.29
CA LEU A 5 -22.81 8.70 -42.80
C LEU A 5 -21.61 9.57 -42.41
N PHE A 6 -20.59 8.93 -41.86
CA PHE A 6 -19.29 9.52 -41.56
C PHE A 6 -18.27 9.10 -42.62
N PRO A 7 -17.65 10.04 -43.34
CA PRO A 7 -16.74 9.69 -44.42
C PRO A 7 -15.38 9.19 -43.90
N ALA A 8 -14.80 8.19 -44.56
CA ALA A 8 -13.47 7.65 -44.22
C ALA A 8 -12.31 8.61 -44.56
N THR A 9 -12.54 9.51 -45.51
CA THR A 9 -11.62 10.56 -45.98
C THR A 9 -12.38 11.88 -46.12
N LEU A 10 -11.72 13.01 -45.87
CA LEU A 10 -12.39 14.31 -45.83
C LEU A 10 -12.55 14.97 -47.21
N GLU A 11 -11.62 14.74 -48.13
CA GLU A 11 -11.58 15.45 -49.42
C GLU A 11 -12.37 14.75 -50.53
N LYS A 12 -12.16 13.44 -50.69
CA LYS A 12 -12.81 12.61 -51.72
C LYS A 12 -13.29 11.30 -51.08
N PRO A 13 -14.47 11.29 -50.46
CA PRO A 13 -14.99 10.12 -49.77
C PRO A 13 -15.49 9.06 -50.75
N GLU A 14 -14.78 7.93 -50.84
CA GLU A 14 -15.21 6.72 -51.56
C GLU A 14 -15.74 5.64 -50.61
N THR A 15 -15.60 5.84 -49.31
CA THR A 15 -16.08 4.94 -48.25
C THR A 15 -16.66 5.77 -47.11
N ALA A 16 -17.78 5.34 -46.56
CA ALA A 16 -18.40 5.95 -45.40
C ALA A 16 -18.92 4.87 -44.44
N PHE A 17 -18.94 5.21 -43.15
CA PHE A 17 -19.46 4.36 -42.08
C PHE A 17 -20.71 5.01 -41.50
N THR A 18 -21.72 4.20 -41.14
CA THR A 18 -22.90 4.74 -40.46
C THR A 18 -22.52 5.22 -39.06
N PHE A 19 -23.22 6.25 -38.57
CA PHE A 19 -23.04 6.72 -37.19
C PHE A 19 -23.33 5.60 -36.19
N GLU A 20 -24.29 4.73 -36.49
CA GLU A 20 -24.65 3.57 -35.66
C GLU A 20 -23.47 2.60 -35.47
N VAL A 21 -22.74 2.26 -36.54
CA VAL A 21 -21.57 1.37 -36.47
C VAL A 21 -20.46 2.01 -35.63
N LEU A 22 -20.20 3.31 -35.82
CA LEU A 22 -19.17 4.03 -35.06
C LEU A 22 -19.53 4.18 -33.58
N ASP A 23 -20.79 4.52 -33.27
CA ASP A 23 -21.27 4.60 -31.89
C ASP A 23 -21.28 3.23 -31.21
N THR A 24 -21.72 2.18 -31.90
CA THR A 24 -21.72 0.81 -31.37
C THR A 24 -20.30 0.36 -31.06
N PHE A 25 -19.37 0.52 -32.00
CA PHE A 25 -17.97 0.19 -31.77
C PHE A 25 -17.40 0.97 -30.59
N GLN A 26 -17.60 2.29 -30.54
CA GLN A 26 -17.14 3.13 -29.44
C GLN A 26 -17.65 2.59 -28.09
N LYS A 27 -18.94 2.23 -27.96
CA LYS A 27 -19.46 1.70 -26.68
C LYS A 27 -18.82 0.37 -26.32
N LEU A 28 -18.67 -0.55 -27.28
CA LEU A 28 -18.10 -1.87 -27.05
C LEU A 28 -16.60 -1.80 -26.74
N SER A 29 -15.85 -0.95 -27.44
CA SER A 29 -14.41 -0.76 -27.19
C SER A 29 -14.17 -0.12 -25.83
N LEU A 30 -15.01 0.83 -25.42
CA LEU A 30 -14.90 1.48 -24.11
C LEU A 30 -15.37 0.60 -22.96
N ARG A 31 -16.43 -0.21 -23.14
CA ARG A 31 -17.00 -1.05 -22.07
C ARG A 31 -16.35 -2.43 -21.98
N SER A 32 -16.26 -3.13 -23.11
CA SER A 32 -15.81 -4.52 -23.20
C SER A 32 -14.36 -4.65 -23.67
N LYS A 33 -13.70 -3.54 -24.01
CA LYS A 33 -12.31 -3.51 -24.49
C LYS A 33 -12.09 -4.37 -25.75
N ILE A 34 -13.13 -4.58 -26.54
CA ILE A 34 -13.02 -5.25 -27.84
C ILE A 34 -12.06 -4.45 -28.71
N ASN A 35 -11.19 -5.14 -29.43
CA ASN A 35 -10.30 -4.48 -30.37
C ASN A 35 -11.04 -4.23 -31.70
N ALA A 36 -10.55 -3.26 -32.48
CA ALA A 36 -11.17 -2.91 -33.76
C ALA A 36 -11.11 -4.05 -34.79
N TYR A 37 -10.14 -4.95 -34.68
CA TYR A 37 -9.94 -6.04 -35.63
C TYR A 37 -11.06 -7.07 -35.51
N ASP A 38 -11.32 -7.56 -34.30
CA ASP A 38 -12.38 -8.53 -34.02
C ASP A 38 -13.77 -7.95 -34.32
N TYR A 39 -14.00 -6.67 -33.99
CA TYR A 39 -15.26 -6.02 -34.33
C TYR A 39 -15.45 -5.89 -35.85
N HIS A 40 -14.40 -5.48 -36.59
CA HIS A 40 -14.47 -5.39 -38.05
C HIS A 40 -14.64 -6.78 -38.70
N ARG A 41 -13.99 -7.82 -38.18
CA ARG A 41 -14.19 -9.20 -38.63
C ARG A 41 -15.64 -9.66 -38.43
N ALA A 42 -16.23 -9.34 -37.27
CA ALA A 42 -17.64 -9.62 -37.03
C ALA A 42 -18.56 -8.89 -38.03
N LEU A 43 -18.24 -7.65 -38.44
CA LEU A 43 -19.00 -6.97 -39.50
C LEU A 43 -18.91 -7.68 -40.86
N GLN A 44 -17.77 -8.28 -41.20
CA GLN A 44 -17.62 -9.09 -42.41
C GLN A 44 -18.48 -10.36 -42.33
N GLU A 45 -18.43 -11.08 -41.21
CA GLU A 45 -19.24 -12.29 -40.97
C GLU A 45 -20.74 -12.00 -40.94
N MET A 46 -21.15 -10.83 -40.46
CA MET A 46 -22.54 -10.38 -40.52
C MET A 46 -23.00 -10.05 -41.94
N THR A 47 -22.08 -9.73 -42.84
CA THR A 47 -22.37 -9.45 -44.26
C THR A 47 -22.47 -10.74 -45.06
N ASP A 48 -21.50 -11.64 -44.87
CA ASP A 48 -21.51 -13.00 -45.43
C ASP A 48 -20.88 -13.95 -44.40
N SER A 49 -21.71 -14.80 -43.81
CA SER A 49 -21.28 -15.75 -42.77
C SER A 49 -20.60 -16.99 -43.33
N ALA A 50 -20.74 -17.28 -44.63
CA ALA A 50 -20.16 -18.43 -45.29
C ALA A 50 -18.80 -18.09 -45.93
N MET A 51 -18.66 -16.88 -46.50
CA MET A 51 -17.46 -16.42 -47.18
C MET A 51 -17.04 -15.01 -46.71
N ALA A 52 -16.86 -14.85 -45.39
CA ALA A 52 -16.48 -13.57 -44.78
C ALA A 52 -15.17 -12.99 -45.36
N GLU A 53 -14.24 -13.83 -45.82
CA GLU A 53 -13.01 -13.37 -46.48
C GLU A 53 -13.24 -12.73 -47.86
N ALA A 54 -14.37 -13.02 -48.52
CA ALA A 54 -14.74 -12.40 -49.79
C ALA A 54 -15.30 -10.98 -49.62
N VAL A 55 -15.76 -10.62 -48.41
CA VAL A 55 -16.23 -9.27 -48.09
C VAL A 55 -15.04 -8.30 -48.08
N PRO A 56 -15.08 -7.18 -48.82
CA PRO A 56 -13.98 -6.22 -48.89
C PRO A 56 -13.50 -5.77 -47.50
N ASN A 57 -12.19 -5.85 -47.26
CA ASN A 57 -11.60 -5.45 -46.00
C ASN A 57 -11.40 -3.93 -45.94
N ARG A 58 -12.17 -3.24 -45.09
CA ARG A 58 -12.10 -1.79 -44.84
C ARG A 58 -11.57 -1.45 -43.46
N TYR A 59 -10.76 -2.33 -42.87
CA TYR A 59 -10.27 -2.21 -41.50
C TYR A 59 -9.46 -0.93 -41.27
N HIS A 60 -8.61 -0.54 -42.22
CA HIS A 60 -7.76 0.65 -42.06
C HIS A 60 -8.58 1.94 -42.07
N GLU A 61 -9.55 2.03 -42.98
CA GLU A 61 -10.52 3.12 -43.09
C GLU A 61 -11.41 3.19 -41.83
N PHE A 62 -11.83 2.02 -41.32
CA PHE A 62 -12.63 1.91 -40.12
C PHE A 62 -11.87 2.42 -38.90
N VAL A 63 -10.65 1.94 -38.65
CA VAL A 63 -9.83 2.36 -37.51
C VAL A 63 -9.57 3.87 -37.52
N ARG A 64 -9.27 4.44 -38.70
CA ARG A 64 -9.09 5.89 -38.85
C ARG A 64 -10.36 6.65 -38.49
N SER A 65 -11.50 6.21 -39.01
CA SER A 65 -12.81 6.83 -38.76
C SER A 65 -13.19 6.74 -37.29
N CYS A 66 -13.00 5.59 -36.64
CA CYS A 66 -13.27 5.40 -35.22
C CYS A 66 -12.41 6.30 -34.34
N ARG A 67 -11.12 6.45 -34.66
CA ARG A 67 -10.22 7.33 -33.90
C ARG A 67 -10.68 8.79 -33.93
N VAL A 68 -11.06 9.29 -35.11
CA VAL A 68 -11.58 10.67 -35.27
C VAL A 68 -12.95 10.80 -34.57
N TRP A 69 -13.82 9.79 -34.72
CA TRP A 69 -15.12 9.76 -34.05
C TRP A 69 -14.99 9.83 -32.52
N ASP A 70 -14.09 9.03 -31.94
CA ASP A 70 -13.81 9.02 -30.51
C ASP A 70 -13.27 10.35 -30.02
N HIS A 71 -12.38 10.99 -30.77
CA HIS A 71 -11.88 12.32 -30.48
C HIS A 71 -13.00 13.37 -30.49
N MET A 72 -13.82 13.40 -31.55
CA MET A 72 -14.97 14.31 -31.67
C MET A 72 -16.00 14.10 -30.54
N ALA A 73 -16.26 12.84 -30.17
CA ALA A 73 -17.18 12.52 -29.08
C ALA A 73 -16.68 13.05 -27.72
N GLN A 74 -15.37 13.04 -27.49
CA GLN A 74 -14.76 13.61 -26.28
C GLN A 74 -14.83 15.14 -26.27
N ILE A 75 -14.47 15.81 -27.37
CA ILE A 75 -14.61 17.28 -27.53
C ILE A 75 -16.05 17.73 -27.29
N ARG A 76 -17.00 17.00 -27.88
CA ARG A 76 -18.42 17.32 -27.75
C ARG A 76 -18.91 17.17 -26.31
N ARG A 77 -18.49 16.10 -25.62
CA ARG A 77 -18.88 15.85 -24.22
C ARG A 77 -18.31 16.88 -23.25
N SER A 78 -17.10 17.36 -23.49
CA SER A 78 -16.44 18.31 -22.57
C SER A 78 -16.96 19.74 -22.68
N GLY A 79 -17.74 20.06 -23.72
CA GLY A 79 -18.20 21.43 -23.98
C GLY A 79 -17.18 22.28 -24.71
N GLN A 80 -16.07 21.70 -25.19
CA GLN A 80 -15.07 22.44 -25.94
C GLN A 80 -15.58 22.93 -27.30
N CYS A 81 -16.61 22.29 -27.87
CA CYS A 81 -17.33 22.84 -29.02
C CYS A 81 -18.36 23.94 -28.67
N HIS A 82 -18.43 24.36 -27.40
CA HIS A 82 -19.32 25.38 -26.83
C HIS A 82 -18.53 26.37 -25.96
N ASP A 83 -17.26 26.60 -26.28
CA ASP A 83 -16.41 27.65 -25.70
C ASP A 83 -16.28 27.57 -24.17
N PHE A 84 -16.26 26.36 -23.60
CA PHE A 84 -16.18 26.13 -22.15
C PHE A 84 -14.91 26.69 -21.49
N ASP A 85 -13.84 26.91 -22.23
CA ASP A 85 -12.63 27.58 -21.73
C ASP A 85 -12.92 29.04 -21.30
N THR A 86 -13.90 29.69 -21.91
CA THR A 86 -14.32 31.05 -21.52
C THR A 86 -15.12 31.05 -20.22
N ILE A 87 -15.87 29.97 -19.95
CA ILE A 87 -16.71 29.82 -18.75
C ILE A 87 -15.87 29.38 -17.55
N PHE A 88 -14.88 28.51 -17.78
CA PHE A 88 -14.01 27.97 -16.75
C PHE A 88 -12.53 28.32 -17.02
N PRO A 89 -12.15 29.60 -16.95
CA PRO A 89 -10.82 30.07 -17.33
C PRO A 89 -9.71 29.57 -16.39
N HIS A 90 -10.05 29.10 -15.20
CA HIS A 90 -9.10 28.49 -14.25
C HIS A 90 -8.69 27.07 -14.64
N ARG A 91 -9.39 26.43 -15.57
CA ARG A 91 -9.00 25.12 -16.13
C ARG A 91 -8.04 25.33 -17.29
N ARG A 92 -7.12 24.39 -17.52
CA ARG A 92 -6.30 24.39 -18.73
C ARG A 92 -7.14 24.44 -20.01
N GLN A 93 -6.65 25.21 -20.97
CA GLN A 93 -7.26 25.41 -22.27
C GLN A 93 -7.42 24.08 -23.03
N GLY A 94 -8.55 23.91 -23.69
CA GLY A 94 -8.87 22.76 -24.53
C GLY A 94 -9.12 21.47 -23.76
N SER A 95 -9.24 21.51 -22.44
CA SER A 95 -9.43 20.32 -21.59
C SER A 95 -10.66 19.52 -22.01
N ILE A 96 -10.48 18.25 -22.37
CA ILE A 96 -11.57 17.32 -22.76
C ILE A 96 -11.93 16.26 -21.69
N THR A 97 -11.39 16.39 -20.49
CA THR A 97 -11.57 15.41 -19.41
C THR A 97 -12.89 15.56 -18.65
N VAL A 98 -13.44 14.45 -18.17
CA VAL A 98 -14.48 14.45 -17.14
C VAL A 98 -13.83 14.53 -15.76
N ARG A 99 -14.09 15.61 -15.01
CA ARG A 99 -13.57 15.85 -13.65
C ARG A 99 -14.47 15.24 -12.57
N CYS A 100 -13.91 15.00 -11.38
CA CYS A 100 -14.68 14.50 -10.24
C CYS A 100 -15.60 15.61 -9.69
N PRO A 101 -16.92 15.42 -9.61
CA PRO A 101 -17.83 16.44 -9.08
C PRO A 101 -17.77 16.56 -7.54
N ALA A 102 -17.15 15.60 -6.86
CA ALA A 102 -17.03 15.58 -5.40
C ALA A 102 -15.69 16.13 -4.88
N CYS A 103 -14.64 16.17 -5.71
CA CYS A 103 -13.37 16.79 -5.32
C CYS A 103 -13.50 18.32 -5.27
N PRO A 104 -12.79 19.00 -4.36
CA PRO A 104 -12.79 20.45 -4.34
C PRO A 104 -12.21 21.00 -5.65
N GLU A 105 -12.98 21.86 -6.31
CA GLU A 105 -12.58 22.65 -7.46
C GLU A 105 -12.96 24.10 -7.19
N VAL A 106 -11.94 24.92 -6.90
CA VAL A 106 -12.12 26.34 -6.58
C VAL A 106 -12.79 27.05 -7.76
N HIS A 107 -13.78 27.90 -7.47
CA HIS A 107 -14.66 28.58 -8.43
C HIS A 107 -15.71 27.73 -9.14
N VAL A 108 -15.79 26.42 -8.83
CA VAL A 108 -16.86 25.56 -9.36
C VAL A 108 -17.73 25.00 -8.24
N ASN A 109 -17.14 24.32 -7.27
CA ASN A 109 -17.90 23.69 -6.19
C ASN A 109 -17.42 24.08 -4.81
N VAL A 110 -16.39 24.91 -4.71
CA VAL A 110 -15.94 25.59 -3.51
C VAL A 110 -15.55 27.00 -3.94
N ASP A 111 -16.12 28.02 -3.33
CA ASP A 111 -15.67 29.39 -3.52
C ASP A 111 -14.36 29.66 -2.75
N LYS A 112 -13.57 30.59 -3.26
CA LYS A 112 -12.24 30.88 -2.71
C LYS A 112 -12.33 31.45 -1.29
N GLU A 113 -13.32 32.30 -1.04
CA GLU A 113 -13.55 32.93 0.27
C GLU A 113 -13.83 31.89 1.36
N THR A 114 -14.67 30.88 1.07
CA THR A 114 -14.92 29.75 1.98
C THR A 114 -13.65 28.95 2.23
N LEU A 115 -12.81 28.73 1.22
CA LEU A 115 -11.55 27.99 1.38
C LEU A 115 -10.51 28.78 2.21
N ASP A 116 -10.43 30.08 1.99
CA ASP A 116 -9.49 30.97 2.68
C ASP A 116 -9.93 31.22 4.14
N SER A 117 -11.23 31.31 4.40
CA SER A 117 -11.81 31.48 5.75
C SER A 117 -11.99 30.18 6.52
N ALA A 118 -11.90 29.01 5.86
CA ALA A 118 -11.98 27.71 6.51
C ALA A 118 -10.93 27.58 7.61
N ARG A 119 -11.39 27.12 8.78
CA ARG A 119 -10.54 26.90 9.95
C ARG A 119 -9.66 25.67 9.73
N ASP A 120 -8.50 25.63 10.38
CA ASP A 120 -7.56 24.51 10.21
C ASP A 120 -8.14 23.17 10.72
N ASP A 121 -9.11 23.19 11.64
CA ASP A 121 -9.84 22.00 12.09
C ASP A 121 -10.86 21.48 11.07
N GLU A 122 -11.12 22.21 9.98
CA GLU A 122 -12.00 21.83 8.87
C GLU A 122 -11.23 21.41 7.61
N THR A 123 -9.91 21.29 7.70
CA THR A 123 -9.00 20.93 6.62
C THR A 123 -9.48 19.71 5.82
N HIS A 124 -9.98 18.66 6.49
CA HIS A 124 -10.44 17.43 5.84
C HIS A 124 -11.58 17.68 4.86
N LYS A 125 -12.48 18.61 5.18
CA LYS A 125 -13.64 18.93 4.34
C LYS A 125 -13.20 19.40 2.97
N TYR A 126 -12.16 20.24 2.90
CA TYR A 126 -11.73 20.90 1.66
C TYR A 126 -10.42 20.36 1.08
N THR A 127 -9.89 19.25 1.59
CA THR A 127 -8.64 18.65 1.08
C THR A 127 -8.85 17.99 -0.30
N LEU A 128 -7.91 18.20 -1.22
CA LEU A 128 -7.82 17.45 -2.47
C LEU A 128 -7.02 16.15 -2.23
N PHE A 129 -7.70 15.01 -2.30
CA PHE A 129 -7.11 13.69 -2.04
C PHE A 129 -6.65 13.02 -3.33
N LEU A 130 -5.34 12.80 -3.46
CA LEU A 130 -4.68 12.26 -4.63
C LEU A 130 -3.92 10.96 -4.30
N SER A 131 -3.80 10.08 -5.28
CA SER A 131 -3.01 8.84 -5.20
C SER A 131 -2.13 8.69 -6.44
N ILE A 132 -0.91 8.19 -6.25
CA ILE A 132 0.07 7.92 -7.30
C ILE A 132 0.42 6.43 -7.30
N ASP A 133 0.42 5.81 -8.48
CA ASP A 133 0.92 4.44 -8.68
C ASP A 133 1.25 4.18 -10.15
N GLY A 134 2.15 3.22 -10.39
CA GLY A 134 2.56 2.78 -11.73
C GLY A 134 1.82 1.51 -12.18
N ASN A 135 1.25 1.56 -13.38
CA ASN A 135 0.63 0.40 -14.03
C ASN A 135 1.53 -0.20 -15.12
N PHE A 136 2.23 -1.28 -14.79
CA PHE A 136 3.12 -2.01 -15.69
C PHE A 136 2.45 -3.03 -16.63
N LYS A 137 1.13 -3.22 -16.55
CA LYS A 137 0.42 -4.06 -17.52
C LYS A 137 0.11 -3.31 -18.81
N LEU A 138 0.01 -1.98 -18.75
CA LEU A 138 -0.15 -1.10 -19.91
C LEU A 138 1.19 -0.88 -20.63
N ARG A 139 1.75 -1.97 -21.15
CA ARG A 139 2.97 -1.96 -21.99
C ARG A 139 2.65 -1.71 -23.46
N ARG A 140 3.60 -1.14 -24.18
CA ARG A 140 3.63 -1.08 -25.65
C ARG A 140 4.85 -1.86 -26.14
N LYS A 141 4.69 -2.64 -27.21
CA LYS A 141 5.81 -3.39 -27.78
C LYS A 141 6.68 -2.45 -28.62
N ASN A 142 7.98 -2.69 -28.56
CA ASN A 142 8.89 -2.08 -29.53
C ASN A 142 8.62 -2.70 -30.92
N LYS A 143 7.99 -1.93 -31.81
CA LYS A 143 7.66 -2.32 -33.18
C LYS A 143 7.95 -1.16 -34.14
N ARG A 144 8.02 -1.47 -35.43
CA ARG A 144 8.02 -0.44 -36.48
C ARG A 144 6.73 0.35 -36.38
N SER A 145 6.86 1.61 -35.97
CA SER A 145 5.74 2.54 -35.79
C SER A 145 5.78 3.60 -36.88
N ASP A 146 4.63 4.19 -37.15
CA ASP A 146 4.52 5.37 -38.00
C ASP A 146 5.11 6.57 -37.24
N PRO A 147 6.19 7.20 -37.74
CA PRO A 147 6.81 8.34 -37.07
C PRO A 147 5.91 9.58 -37.04
N ASP A 148 4.91 9.66 -37.92
CA ASP A 148 3.99 10.78 -38.04
C ASP A 148 2.71 10.60 -37.20
N ASP A 149 2.58 9.45 -36.50
CA ASP A 149 1.45 9.18 -35.62
C ASP A 149 1.51 9.96 -34.31
N VAL A 150 0.86 11.13 -34.30
CA VAL A 150 0.66 11.97 -33.11
C VAL A 150 -0.74 11.77 -32.51
N SER A 151 -0.87 11.94 -31.20
CA SER A 151 -2.17 11.90 -30.51
C SER A 151 -3.06 13.06 -30.98
N LEU A 152 -4.35 12.80 -31.19
CA LEU A 152 -5.33 13.86 -31.47
C LEU A 152 -5.63 14.68 -30.21
N ASN A 153 -5.50 14.08 -29.03
CA ASN A 153 -5.74 14.75 -27.75
C ASN A 153 -4.52 15.54 -27.26
N ASP A 154 -3.31 14.99 -27.43
CA ASP A 154 -1.98 15.55 -27.06
C ASP A 154 -1.99 16.55 -25.89
N GLY A 155 -2.12 16.05 -24.66
CA GLY A 155 -2.09 16.87 -23.44
C GLY A 155 -3.42 17.51 -23.02
N ARG A 156 -4.45 17.48 -23.88
CA ARG A 156 -5.80 18.01 -23.56
C ARG A 156 -6.66 17.05 -22.74
N ALA A 157 -6.25 15.80 -22.61
CA ALA A 157 -6.98 14.74 -21.91
C ALA A 157 -6.23 14.28 -20.64
N TYR A 158 -6.08 12.96 -20.43
CA TYR A 158 -5.46 12.41 -19.23
C TYR A 158 -3.95 12.22 -19.42
N PHE A 159 -3.51 11.87 -20.63
CA PHE A 159 -2.09 11.87 -20.96
C PHE A 159 -1.52 13.30 -21.02
N VAL A 160 -0.29 13.45 -20.54
CA VAL A 160 0.50 14.67 -20.72
C VAL A 160 0.86 14.89 -22.19
N ALA A 161 1.13 16.14 -22.57
CA ALA A 161 1.58 16.47 -23.92
C ALA A 161 2.93 15.82 -24.24
N ALA A 162 3.03 15.18 -25.42
CA ALA A 162 4.17 14.32 -25.75
C ALA A 162 5.48 15.10 -25.89
N SER A 163 5.45 16.24 -26.58
CA SER A 163 6.66 17.03 -26.88
C SER A 163 7.28 17.68 -25.62
N PRO A 164 6.53 18.40 -24.75
CA PRO A 164 7.07 18.92 -23.50
C PRO A 164 7.62 17.83 -22.56
N TYR A 165 6.91 16.69 -22.48
CA TYR A 165 7.35 15.56 -21.66
C TYR A 165 8.66 14.96 -22.17
N ALA A 166 8.77 14.70 -23.48
CA ALA A 166 10.00 14.18 -24.08
C ALA A 166 11.20 15.12 -23.85
N LYS A 167 11.01 16.43 -23.98
CA LYS A 167 12.05 17.44 -23.66
C LYS A 167 12.50 17.32 -22.21
N TYR A 168 11.58 17.26 -21.26
CA TYR A 168 11.91 17.12 -19.84
C TYR A 168 12.69 15.82 -19.55
N LEU A 169 12.29 14.70 -20.16
CA LEU A 169 12.99 13.42 -19.99
C LEU A 169 14.42 13.43 -20.54
N GLU A 170 14.67 14.18 -21.61
CA GLU A 170 16.01 14.35 -22.17
C GLU A 170 16.91 15.17 -21.24
N HIS A 171 16.39 16.25 -20.64
CA HIS A 171 17.14 17.08 -19.70
C HIS A 171 17.44 16.38 -18.37
N THR A 172 16.58 15.45 -17.96
CA THR A 172 16.71 14.70 -16.69
C THR A 172 17.34 13.31 -16.87
N LYS A 173 17.83 12.95 -18.07
CA LYS A 173 18.33 11.60 -18.37
C LYS A 173 19.52 11.14 -17.53
N THR A 174 20.31 12.08 -17.02
CA THR A 174 21.50 11.80 -16.21
C THR A 174 21.21 11.83 -14.70
N GLU A 175 20.00 12.23 -14.29
CA GLU A 175 19.62 12.22 -12.88
C GLU A 175 19.44 10.78 -12.41
N ARG A 176 20.06 10.46 -11.27
CA ARG A 176 19.90 9.17 -10.62
C ARG A 176 18.81 9.29 -9.57
N ASP A 177 17.89 8.32 -9.58
CA ASP A 177 16.93 8.14 -8.49
C ASP A 177 17.67 8.02 -7.16
N GLU A 178 17.14 8.68 -6.13
CA GLU A 178 17.68 8.50 -4.80
C GLU A 178 17.35 7.11 -4.24
N ASP A 179 18.22 6.64 -3.34
CA ASP A 179 18.08 5.35 -2.71
C ASP A 179 16.83 5.29 -1.82
N CYS A 180 16.03 4.23 -1.99
CA CYS A 180 14.90 3.98 -1.11
C CYS A 180 15.40 3.50 0.25
N GLU A 181 14.86 4.04 1.34
CA GLU A 181 15.25 3.66 2.71
C GLU A 181 14.70 2.30 3.14
N CYS A 182 13.57 1.88 2.57
CA CYS A 182 12.94 0.61 2.89
C CYS A 182 13.49 -0.50 1.98
N SER A 183 14.23 -1.44 2.56
CA SER A 183 14.91 -2.54 1.87
C SER A 183 14.01 -3.38 0.97
N HIS A 184 12.74 -3.57 1.36
CA HIS A 184 11.75 -4.34 0.59
C HIS A 184 11.43 -3.72 -0.79
N LEU A 185 11.41 -2.39 -0.88
CA LEU A 185 11.11 -1.66 -2.12
C LEU A 185 12.30 -1.63 -3.10
N ARG A 186 13.55 -1.70 -2.59
CA ARG A 186 14.74 -1.83 -3.45
C ARG A 186 14.68 -3.09 -4.32
N ALA A 187 14.19 -4.21 -3.78
CA ALA A 187 14.09 -5.48 -4.51
C ALA A 187 13.08 -5.43 -5.69
N LEU A 188 12.03 -4.61 -5.59
CA LEU A 188 11.05 -4.42 -6.66
C LEU A 188 11.61 -3.63 -7.84
N LYS A 189 12.43 -2.59 -7.60
CA LYS A 189 13.10 -1.82 -8.66
C LYS A 189 13.99 -2.72 -9.54
N PHE A 190 14.77 -3.63 -8.95
CA PHE A 190 15.66 -4.53 -9.68
C PHE A 190 14.93 -5.59 -10.53
N ARG A 191 13.77 -6.11 -10.08
CA ARG A 191 12.98 -7.09 -10.86
C ARG A 191 12.37 -6.51 -12.13
N ASN A 192 12.04 -5.23 -12.12
CA ASN A 192 11.35 -4.58 -13.24
C ASN A 192 12.29 -4.34 -14.44
N ALA A 193 13.57 -4.02 -14.22
CA ALA A 193 14.51 -3.74 -15.31
C ALA A 193 14.71 -4.93 -16.28
N VAL A 194 14.71 -6.16 -15.78
CA VAL A 194 14.94 -7.38 -16.61
C VAL A 194 13.70 -7.76 -17.42
N ARG A 195 12.49 -7.38 -16.97
CA ARG A 195 11.20 -7.85 -17.55
C ARG A 195 10.80 -7.14 -18.85
N PHE A 196 11.34 -5.96 -19.14
CA PHE A 196 10.82 -5.06 -20.18
C PHE A 196 11.74 -4.85 -21.40
N LYS A 197 12.73 -5.73 -21.64
CA LYS A 197 13.73 -5.57 -22.72
C LYS A 197 13.15 -5.36 -24.13
N ASN A 198 11.94 -5.86 -24.42
CA ASN A 198 11.30 -5.78 -25.75
C ASN A 198 10.13 -4.77 -25.83
N ASN A 199 9.96 -3.91 -24.83
CA ASN A 199 8.92 -2.87 -24.81
C ASN A 199 9.56 -1.49 -24.91
N ASP A 200 8.97 -0.62 -25.71
CA ASP A 200 9.34 0.81 -25.76
C ASP A 200 8.66 1.58 -24.62
N VAL A 201 7.44 1.19 -24.23
CA VAL A 201 6.75 1.64 -23.02
C VAL A 201 6.59 0.47 -22.06
N SER A 202 7.20 0.59 -20.87
CA SER A 202 7.16 -0.44 -19.82
C SER A 202 5.87 -0.44 -19.00
N GLY A 203 5.15 0.68 -18.98
CA GLY A 203 3.95 0.90 -18.20
C GLY A 203 3.54 2.37 -18.27
N VAL A 204 2.61 2.78 -17.42
CA VAL A 204 2.22 4.19 -17.26
C VAL A 204 2.26 4.57 -15.79
N ILE A 205 2.64 5.80 -15.46
CA ILE A 205 2.48 6.38 -14.13
C ILE A 205 1.16 7.15 -14.09
N ILE A 206 0.41 7.01 -12.99
CA ILE A 206 -0.94 7.57 -12.88
C ILE A 206 -1.05 8.39 -11.60
N VAL A 207 -1.63 9.59 -11.73
CA VAL A 207 -2.15 10.42 -10.64
C VAL A 207 -3.66 10.49 -10.78
N GLN A 208 -4.37 10.11 -9.73
CA GLN A 208 -5.84 10.14 -9.71
C GLN A 208 -6.38 10.58 -8.36
N CYS A 209 -7.68 10.86 -8.31
CA CYS A 209 -8.40 11.05 -7.05
C CYS A 209 -8.39 9.77 -6.20
N ALA A 210 -7.85 9.86 -4.99
CA ALA A 210 -7.73 8.72 -4.07
C ALA A 210 -9.07 8.24 -3.49
N ARG A 211 -10.09 9.10 -3.49
CA ARG A 211 -11.40 8.83 -2.85
C ARG A 211 -12.45 8.28 -3.81
N HIS A 212 -12.52 8.85 -5.01
CA HIS A 212 -13.57 8.53 -5.99
C HIS A 212 -13.06 7.79 -7.23
N GLY A 213 -11.73 7.72 -7.42
CA GLY A 213 -11.10 6.94 -8.49
C GLY A 213 -11.25 7.58 -9.88
N PHE A 214 -11.20 8.92 -9.92
CA PHE A 214 -11.19 9.71 -11.15
C PHE A 214 -9.77 10.03 -11.56
N TYR A 215 -9.41 9.74 -12.81
CA TYR A 215 -8.15 10.19 -13.38
C TYR A 215 -8.13 11.71 -13.51
N LEU A 216 -6.98 12.32 -13.25
CA LEU A 216 -6.80 13.76 -13.34
C LEU A 216 -6.37 14.18 -14.75
N PRO A 217 -6.69 15.41 -15.18
CA PRO A 217 -6.19 15.95 -16.44
C PRO A 217 -4.67 16.04 -16.43
N GLY A 218 -4.00 15.53 -17.47
CA GLY A 218 -2.53 15.39 -17.50
C GLY A 218 -1.97 14.52 -16.37
N GLY A 219 -2.79 13.64 -15.80
CA GLY A 219 -2.42 12.74 -14.70
C GLY A 219 -1.85 11.41 -15.14
N ILE A 220 -1.44 11.25 -16.40
CA ILE A 220 -0.83 10.02 -16.91
C ILE A 220 0.37 10.32 -17.81
N ALA A 221 1.43 9.54 -17.67
CA ALA A 221 2.53 9.51 -18.65
C ALA A 221 3.11 8.11 -18.83
N ASP A 222 3.75 7.89 -19.98
CA ASP A 222 4.45 6.65 -20.28
C ASP A 222 5.74 6.50 -19.46
N LEU A 223 5.98 5.29 -18.95
CA LEU A 223 7.21 4.90 -18.26
C LEU A 223 8.19 4.26 -19.24
N ILE A 224 9.37 4.86 -19.38
CA ILE A 224 10.44 4.37 -20.26
C ILE A 224 11.46 3.61 -19.41
N ARG A 225 11.45 2.28 -19.51
CA ARG A 225 12.35 1.33 -18.81
C ARG A 225 12.22 1.33 -17.27
N GLY A 226 10.99 1.23 -16.76
CA GLY A 226 10.71 1.11 -15.33
C GLY A 226 10.24 2.42 -14.70
N GLU A 227 10.03 2.39 -13.39
CA GLU A 227 9.71 3.57 -12.59
C GLU A 227 10.97 4.35 -12.22
N ALA A 228 10.86 5.68 -12.28
CA ALA A 228 11.85 6.64 -11.83
C ALA A 228 11.13 7.89 -11.34
N PHE A 229 11.69 8.60 -10.35
CA PHE A 229 11.00 9.74 -9.75
C PHE A 229 10.73 10.87 -10.73
N ARG A 230 11.61 11.07 -11.71
CA ARG A 230 11.41 12.07 -12.78
C ARG A 230 10.06 11.91 -13.49
N PHE A 231 9.60 10.68 -13.74
CA PHE A 231 8.32 10.44 -14.40
C PHE A 231 7.16 10.87 -13.50
N THR A 232 7.25 10.50 -12.22
CA THR A 232 6.26 10.86 -11.19
C THR A 232 6.20 12.37 -10.95
N ASP A 233 7.35 13.05 -10.89
CA ASP A 233 7.43 14.50 -10.70
C ASP A 233 6.65 15.23 -11.80
N TYR A 234 6.92 14.91 -13.07
CA TYR A 234 6.26 15.57 -14.20
C TYR A 234 4.73 15.38 -14.17
N VAL A 235 4.26 14.16 -13.90
CA VAL A 235 2.83 13.86 -13.89
C VAL A 235 2.12 14.48 -12.69
N LEU A 236 2.75 14.48 -11.50
CA LEU A 236 2.22 15.17 -10.33
C LEU A 236 2.06 16.67 -10.62
N ILE A 237 3.07 17.30 -11.19
CA ILE A 237 3.05 18.72 -11.54
C ILE A 237 1.99 19.01 -12.60
N SER A 238 1.94 18.24 -13.68
CA SER A 238 0.94 18.40 -14.73
C SER A 238 -0.49 18.20 -14.21
N SER A 239 -0.69 17.33 -13.22
CA SER A 239 -1.99 17.09 -12.59
C SER A 239 -2.45 18.25 -11.72
N LEU A 240 -1.51 18.91 -11.04
CA LEU A 240 -1.76 19.99 -10.10
C LEU A 240 -1.82 21.38 -10.75
N ALA A 241 -1.53 21.49 -12.05
CA ALA A 241 -1.52 22.76 -12.78
C ALA A 241 -2.84 23.56 -12.64
N ASP A 242 -4.00 22.87 -12.61
CA ASP A 242 -5.31 23.52 -12.46
C ASP A 242 -5.70 23.78 -10.99
N ALA A 243 -4.91 23.33 -10.02
CA ALA A 243 -5.23 23.35 -8.60
C ALA A 243 -4.45 24.42 -7.82
N HIS A 244 -3.90 25.44 -8.47
CA HIS A 244 -3.04 26.47 -7.85
C HIS A 244 -3.68 27.18 -6.64
N LEU A 245 -5.01 27.36 -6.65
CA LEU A 245 -5.77 27.96 -5.54
C LEU A 245 -6.13 26.97 -4.43
N GLN A 246 -5.90 25.67 -4.63
CA GLN A 246 -6.18 24.67 -3.60
C GLN A 246 -5.28 24.92 -2.38
N ARG A 247 -5.88 24.90 -1.18
CA ARG A 247 -5.17 25.18 0.08
C ARG A 247 -4.56 23.92 0.69
N TRP A 248 -5.28 22.80 0.67
CA TRP A 248 -4.83 21.54 1.27
C TRP A 248 -4.86 20.40 0.26
N ILE A 249 -3.76 19.66 0.18
CA ILE A 249 -3.61 18.49 -0.69
C ILE A 249 -3.09 17.33 0.16
N LEU A 250 -3.73 16.17 0.03
CA LEU A 250 -3.25 14.91 0.59
C LEU A 250 -2.83 13.96 -0.54
N LEU A 251 -1.59 13.51 -0.53
CA LEU A 251 -1.03 12.64 -1.57
C LEU A 251 -0.65 11.28 -1.00
N THR A 252 -1.26 10.20 -1.49
CA THR A 252 -0.85 8.83 -1.12
C THR A 252 0.09 8.24 -2.18
N TYR A 253 1.24 7.72 -1.75
CA TYR A 253 2.17 7.03 -2.63
C TYR A 253 2.91 5.93 -1.86
N ASP A 254 3.04 4.74 -2.44
CA ASP A 254 3.68 3.58 -1.81
C ASP A 254 5.06 3.90 -1.29
N ILE A 255 5.82 4.69 -2.05
CA ILE A 255 7.19 5.07 -1.70
C ILE A 255 7.28 6.52 -1.19
N TRP A 256 6.19 7.05 -0.62
CA TRP A 256 6.13 8.43 -0.11
C TRP A 256 7.32 8.74 0.80
N CYS A 257 7.65 7.85 1.75
CA CYS A 257 8.74 8.02 2.71
C CYS A 257 10.12 8.29 2.07
N SER A 258 10.33 7.86 0.82
CA SER A 258 11.55 8.15 0.05
C SER A 258 11.33 9.33 -0.91
N TYR A 259 10.18 9.34 -1.60
CA TYR A 259 9.87 10.33 -2.63
C TYR A 259 9.82 11.78 -2.10
N HIS A 260 9.23 11.99 -0.92
CA HIS A 260 8.96 13.33 -0.40
C HIS A 260 10.21 14.12 0.01
N LYS A 261 11.32 13.44 0.33
CA LYS A 261 12.52 14.05 0.93
C LYS A 261 13.15 15.11 0.04
N TYR A 262 13.26 14.80 -1.24
CA TYR A 262 13.89 15.65 -2.24
C TYR A 262 12.88 16.24 -3.24
N LEU A 263 11.58 15.97 -3.06
CA LEU A 263 10.53 16.48 -3.94
C LEU A 263 10.60 18.01 -4.08
N GLY A 264 10.74 18.74 -2.97
CA GLY A 264 10.87 20.20 -3.00
C GLY A 264 12.07 20.68 -3.81
N GLN A 265 13.22 20.00 -3.69
CA GLN A 265 14.44 20.36 -4.43
C GLN A 265 14.31 20.07 -5.93
N ARG A 266 13.73 18.91 -6.29
CA ARG A 266 13.49 18.56 -7.70
C ARG A 266 12.50 19.51 -8.36
N VAL A 267 11.44 19.89 -7.65
CA VAL A 267 10.45 20.87 -8.12
C VAL A 267 11.05 22.26 -8.22
N ALA A 268 11.81 22.73 -7.23
CA ALA A 268 12.47 24.04 -7.32
C ALA A 268 13.42 24.12 -8.53
N ARG A 269 14.09 23.01 -8.87
CA ARG A 269 15.01 22.94 -10.02
C ARG A 269 14.31 22.96 -11.37
N TRP A 270 13.25 22.16 -11.54
CA TRP A 270 12.65 21.91 -12.86
C TRP A 270 11.28 22.57 -13.06
N PHE A 271 10.57 22.90 -11.98
CA PHE A 271 9.19 23.40 -11.95
C PHE A 271 9.01 24.49 -10.89
N SER A 272 9.91 25.46 -10.81
CA SER A 272 9.94 26.48 -9.74
C SER A 272 8.61 27.20 -9.52
N ALA A 273 7.85 27.48 -10.58
CA ALA A 273 6.51 28.07 -10.50
C ALA A 273 5.49 27.25 -9.69
N MET A 274 5.75 25.95 -9.51
CA MET A 274 4.88 25.00 -8.83
C MET A 274 5.35 24.70 -7.39
N GLU A 275 6.43 25.33 -6.94
CA GLU A 275 6.90 25.18 -5.56
C GLU A 275 5.82 25.52 -4.51
N PRO A 276 5.03 26.62 -4.64
CA PRO A 276 4.03 26.98 -3.64
C PRO A 276 2.92 25.94 -3.46
N ILE A 277 2.56 25.20 -4.50
CA ILE A 277 1.53 24.16 -4.39
C ILE A 277 2.09 22.86 -3.81
N ILE A 278 3.34 22.53 -4.12
CA ILE A 278 4.01 21.33 -3.59
C ILE A 278 4.23 21.45 -2.07
N GLN A 279 4.53 22.65 -1.57
CA GLN A 279 4.65 22.91 -0.13
C GLN A 279 3.33 22.69 0.65
N LYS A 280 2.18 22.70 -0.04
CA LYS A 280 0.85 22.43 0.55
C LYS A 280 0.52 20.92 0.65
N ILE A 281 1.37 20.05 0.10
CA ILE A 281 1.13 18.61 0.07
C ILE A 281 1.51 17.99 1.41
N ARG A 282 0.54 17.33 2.03
CA ARG A 282 0.78 16.33 3.09
C ARG A 282 0.73 14.96 2.44
N GLY A 283 1.70 14.11 2.67
CA GLY A 283 1.63 12.77 2.09
C GLY A 283 1.57 11.65 3.11
N ALA A 284 1.19 10.50 2.61
CA ALA A 284 0.96 9.29 3.36
C ALA A 284 1.25 8.06 2.48
N ILE A 285 1.35 6.89 3.12
CA ILE A 285 1.45 5.62 2.42
C ILE A 285 0.09 4.92 2.52
N PRO A 286 -0.44 4.34 1.42
CA PRO A 286 -1.71 3.61 1.43
C PRO A 286 -1.78 2.52 2.53
N LYS A 287 -3.00 2.26 3.05
CA LYS A 287 -3.23 1.43 4.26
C LYS A 287 -2.73 -0.02 4.13
N MET A 288 -2.67 -0.57 2.92
CA MET A 288 -2.18 -1.92 2.65
C MET A 288 -0.67 -1.93 2.52
N HIS A 289 -0.13 -0.95 1.81
CA HIS A 289 1.30 -0.85 1.54
C HIS A 289 2.11 -0.47 2.76
N ILE A 290 1.58 0.39 3.64
CA ILE A 290 2.29 0.87 4.83
C ILE A 290 2.79 -0.25 5.74
N LYS A 291 2.10 -1.40 5.75
CA LYS A 291 2.50 -2.58 6.54
C LYS A 291 3.81 -3.20 6.07
N ASN A 292 4.20 -3.00 4.81
CA ASN A 292 5.46 -3.47 4.25
C ASN A 292 6.63 -2.51 4.53
N HIS A 293 6.38 -1.39 5.22
CA HIS A 293 7.43 -0.45 5.62
C HIS A 293 7.86 -0.67 7.08
N GLY A 294 9.08 -0.25 7.40
CA GLY A 294 9.59 -0.28 8.77
C GLY A 294 8.74 0.54 9.74
N LEU A 295 8.81 0.20 11.02
CA LEU A 295 7.97 0.79 12.09
C LEU A 295 7.97 2.33 12.09
N ASN A 296 9.11 2.96 11.86
CA ASN A 296 9.21 4.42 11.78
C ASN A 296 8.30 5.00 10.69
N CYS A 297 8.25 4.39 9.50
CA CYS A 297 7.34 4.81 8.44
C CYS A 297 5.87 4.60 8.83
N GLN A 298 5.55 3.48 9.50
CA GLN A 298 4.17 3.19 9.93
C GLN A 298 3.63 4.24 10.89
N TYR A 299 4.47 4.77 11.79
CA TYR A 299 4.04 5.83 12.70
C TYR A 299 3.99 7.21 12.03
N CYS A 300 4.88 7.51 11.08
CA CYS A 300 4.90 8.81 10.39
C CYS A 300 3.84 8.95 9.30
N TRP A 301 3.56 7.88 8.54
CA TRP A 301 2.88 7.97 7.24
C TRP A 301 1.60 7.14 7.15
N ALA A 302 1.19 6.45 8.22
CA ALA A 302 -0.09 5.73 8.21
C ALA A 302 -1.28 6.70 8.25
N LEU A 303 -2.19 6.56 7.27
CA LEU A 303 -3.43 7.33 7.20
C LEU A 303 -4.28 7.23 8.48
N ASN A 304 -4.24 6.10 9.19
CA ASN A 304 -4.98 5.95 10.45
C ASN A 304 -4.54 6.91 11.56
N PHE A 305 -3.30 7.40 11.51
CA PHE A 305 -2.74 8.33 12.50
C PHE A 305 -2.68 9.76 11.97
N LEU A 306 -2.74 9.95 10.65
CA LEU A 306 -2.66 11.27 10.02
C LEU A 306 -3.96 12.06 10.20
N ARG A 307 -3.90 13.21 10.87
CA ARG A 307 -5.08 14.07 11.07
C ARG A 307 -5.65 14.60 9.77
N TYR A 308 -6.98 14.72 9.72
CA TYR A 308 -7.71 15.26 8.58
C TYR A 308 -7.62 14.40 7.31
N SER A 309 -7.37 13.09 7.44
CA SER A 309 -7.37 12.17 6.30
C SER A 309 -8.71 11.47 6.10
N GLY A 310 -9.61 11.53 7.08
CA GLY A 310 -10.79 10.67 7.12
C GLY A 310 -10.42 9.19 7.06
N GLU A 311 -11.34 8.37 6.52
CA GLU A 311 -11.13 6.94 6.32
C GLU A 311 -10.46 6.59 4.98
N THR A 312 -9.88 7.58 4.30
CA THR A 312 -9.18 7.41 3.02
C THR A 312 -8.22 6.23 3.08
N ALA A 313 -8.33 5.31 2.12
CA ALA A 313 -7.50 4.10 2.08
C ALA A 313 -6.20 4.27 1.27
N GLY A 314 -6.25 5.06 0.19
CA GLY A 314 -5.16 5.19 -0.79
C GLY A 314 -5.10 4.05 -1.83
N GLU A 315 -5.85 2.98 -1.65
CA GLU A 315 -5.77 1.74 -2.46
C GLU A 315 -6.60 1.75 -3.75
N LEU A 316 -7.46 2.77 -3.94
CA LEU A 316 -8.44 2.76 -5.03
C LEU A 316 -7.78 2.75 -6.42
N ILE A 317 -6.54 3.23 -6.52
CA ILE A 317 -5.75 3.21 -7.75
C ILE A 317 -5.49 1.78 -8.26
N GLU A 318 -5.28 0.82 -7.36
CA GLU A 318 -5.10 -0.59 -7.76
C GLU A 318 -6.39 -1.21 -8.31
N ALA A 319 -7.54 -0.84 -7.73
CA ALA A 319 -8.84 -1.27 -8.25
C ALA A 319 -9.09 -0.65 -9.64
N CYS A 320 -8.73 0.61 -9.83
CA CYS A 320 -8.75 1.30 -11.13
C CYS A 320 -7.84 0.63 -12.17
N HIS A 321 -6.66 0.13 -11.77
CA HIS A 321 -5.78 -0.63 -12.65
C HIS A 321 -6.47 -1.87 -13.21
N SER A 322 -7.28 -2.59 -12.43
CA SER A 322 -7.97 -3.79 -12.90
C SER A 322 -8.83 -3.56 -14.15
N GLU A 323 -9.45 -2.38 -14.24
CA GLU A 323 -10.34 -1.96 -15.32
C GLU A 323 -9.54 -1.47 -16.54
N GLN A 324 -8.46 -0.72 -16.31
CA GLN A 324 -7.54 -0.33 -17.37
C GLN A 324 -6.85 -1.53 -18.03
N ASN A 325 -6.53 -2.56 -17.23
CA ASN A 325 -5.80 -3.73 -17.70
C ASN A 325 -6.55 -4.50 -18.79
N GLY A 326 -7.88 -4.35 -18.87
CA GLY A 326 -8.66 -4.88 -20.00
C GLY A 326 -8.25 -4.29 -21.35
N ALA A 327 -7.79 -3.03 -21.38
CA ALA A 327 -7.31 -2.37 -22.60
C ALA A 327 -5.86 -2.73 -22.95
N ALA A 328 -5.15 -3.48 -22.10
CA ALA A 328 -3.73 -3.79 -22.32
C ALA A 328 -3.52 -4.60 -23.60
N ALA A 329 -4.41 -5.54 -23.93
CA ALA A 329 -4.28 -6.38 -25.12
C ALA A 329 -4.49 -5.57 -26.41
N SER A 330 -5.54 -4.74 -26.47
CA SER A 330 -5.90 -3.95 -27.65
C SER A 330 -4.93 -2.80 -27.92
N THR A 331 -4.34 -2.22 -26.87
CA THR A 331 -3.45 -1.05 -26.99
C THR A 331 -1.98 -1.40 -27.20
N ARG A 332 -1.56 -2.62 -26.87
CA ARG A 332 -0.14 -3.04 -26.86
C ARG A 332 0.54 -2.94 -28.24
N GLU A 333 -0.23 -3.17 -29.30
CA GLU A 333 0.24 -3.17 -30.69
C GLU A 333 -0.08 -1.86 -31.43
N GLN A 334 -0.68 -0.86 -30.77
CA GLN A 334 -1.03 0.41 -31.39
C GLN A 334 0.20 1.32 -31.56
N ASN A 335 0.13 2.23 -32.54
CA ASN A 335 1.12 3.30 -32.70
C ASN A 335 1.04 4.28 -31.51
N PRO A 336 2.09 5.06 -31.23
CA PRO A 336 2.19 5.88 -30.02
C PRO A 336 1.02 6.85 -29.81
N GLY A 337 0.69 7.66 -30.81
CA GLY A 337 -0.39 8.64 -30.73
C GLY A 337 -1.76 7.98 -30.62
N HIS A 338 -2.01 6.97 -31.46
CA HIS A 338 -3.29 6.24 -31.43
C HIS A 338 -3.50 5.52 -30.09
N ARG A 339 -2.43 4.98 -29.48
CA ARG A 339 -2.49 4.38 -28.15
C ARG A 339 -2.95 5.37 -27.09
N HIS A 340 -2.39 6.59 -27.08
CA HIS A 340 -2.80 7.63 -26.13
C HIS A 340 -4.28 7.98 -26.31
N ASP A 341 -4.73 8.17 -27.56
CA ASP A 341 -6.14 8.49 -27.85
C ASP A 341 -7.10 7.39 -27.37
N CYS A 342 -6.76 6.12 -27.62
CA CYS A 342 -7.56 4.98 -27.15
C CYS A 342 -7.61 4.88 -25.63
N LEU A 343 -6.47 5.07 -24.96
CA LEU A 343 -6.42 5.04 -23.49
C LEU A 343 -7.18 6.22 -22.91
N ASP A 344 -7.02 7.43 -23.43
CA ASP A 344 -7.79 8.61 -23.03
C ASP A 344 -9.30 8.37 -23.16
N GLY A 345 -9.75 7.77 -24.26
CA GLY A 345 -11.16 7.39 -24.44
C GLY A 345 -11.64 6.44 -23.33
N VAL A 346 -10.86 5.40 -23.02
CA VAL A 346 -11.15 4.42 -21.95
C VAL A 346 -11.25 5.11 -20.59
N LEU A 347 -10.33 6.01 -20.27
CA LEU A 347 -10.27 6.73 -19.00
C LEU A 347 -11.39 7.76 -18.90
N ASN A 348 -11.72 8.45 -20.00
CA ASN A 348 -12.84 9.36 -20.10
C ASN A 348 -14.16 8.64 -19.82
N TYR A 349 -14.33 7.45 -20.42
CA TYR A 349 -15.48 6.61 -20.17
C TYR A 349 -15.55 6.15 -18.71
N TRP A 350 -14.43 5.74 -18.12
CA TRP A 350 -14.36 5.39 -16.69
C TRP A 350 -14.83 6.56 -15.82
N ASN A 351 -14.22 7.73 -15.96
CA ASN A 351 -14.61 8.93 -15.22
C ASN A 351 -16.08 9.28 -15.47
N TRP A 352 -16.57 9.16 -16.71
CA TRP A 352 -17.99 9.37 -17.04
C TRP A 352 -18.94 8.41 -16.31
N THR A 353 -18.59 7.12 -16.22
CA THR A 353 -19.42 6.15 -15.50
C THR A 353 -19.47 6.42 -13.99
N LYS A 354 -18.37 6.92 -13.42
CA LYS A 354 -18.32 7.36 -12.02
C LYS A 354 -19.09 8.66 -11.81
N PHE A 355 -18.93 9.62 -12.72
CA PHE A 355 -19.64 10.92 -12.70
C PHE A 355 -21.14 10.68 -12.59
N ARG A 356 -21.74 9.93 -13.53
CA ARG A 356 -23.19 9.67 -13.52
C ARG A 356 -23.68 8.84 -12.31
N THR A 357 -22.81 8.13 -11.60
CA THR A 357 -23.18 7.28 -10.46
C THR A 357 -22.77 7.86 -9.09
N MET A 358 -22.22 9.07 -9.06
CA MET A 358 -21.61 9.66 -7.85
C MET A 358 -22.58 9.70 -6.66
N ALA A 359 -23.82 10.12 -6.87
CA ALA A 359 -24.83 10.21 -5.82
C ALA A 359 -25.03 8.88 -5.05
N LEU A 360 -25.10 7.77 -5.79
CA LEU A 360 -25.24 6.43 -5.21
C LEU A 360 -23.96 5.97 -4.51
N LEU A 361 -22.79 6.30 -5.06
CA LEU A 361 -21.50 5.98 -4.45
C LEU A 361 -21.34 6.68 -3.10
N LEU A 362 -21.65 7.98 -3.03
CA LEU A 362 -21.61 8.77 -1.81
C LEU A 362 -22.60 8.27 -0.76
N TYR A 363 -23.84 7.96 -1.16
CA TYR A 363 -24.84 7.39 -0.22
C TYR A 363 -24.37 6.08 0.40
N ARG A 364 -23.84 5.16 -0.42
CA ARG A 364 -23.31 3.88 0.07
C ARG A 364 -22.09 4.07 0.97
N ALA A 365 -21.21 5.02 0.65
CA ALA A 365 -20.08 5.35 1.51
C ALA A 365 -20.54 5.95 2.85
N TYR A 366 -21.53 6.83 2.83
CA TYR A 366 -22.09 7.47 4.02
C TYR A 366 -22.72 6.48 4.98
N VAL A 367 -23.56 5.56 4.50
CA VAL A 367 -24.16 4.53 5.36
C VAL A 367 -23.09 3.65 6.01
N ARG A 368 -22.08 3.19 5.24
CA ARG A 368 -20.96 2.43 5.81
C ARG A 368 -20.13 3.24 6.81
N CYS A 369 -19.99 4.55 6.57
CA CYS A 369 -19.31 5.45 7.49
C CYS A 369 -20.04 5.51 8.84
N LEU A 370 -21.37 5.65 8.83
CA LEU A 370 -22.16 5.67 10.07
C LEU A 370 -22.04 4.37 10.86
N ASP A 371 -22.08 3.21 10.20
CA ASP A 371 -21.89 1.91 10.85
C ASP A 371 -20.49 1.81 11.49
N THR A 372 -19.46 2.21 10.74
CA THR A 372 -18.07 2.22 11.22
C THR A 372 -17.89 3.18 12.41
N LEU A 373 -18.46 4.36 12.32
CA LEU A 373 -18.41 5.38 13.36
C LEU A 373 -19.12 4.89 14.63
N LYS A 374 -20.28 4.23 14.49
CA LYS A 374 -21.02 3.60 15.60
C LYS A 374 -20.16 2.61 16.37
N THR A 375 -19.50 1.70 15.66
CA THR A 375 -18.59 0.72 16.26
C THR A 375 -17.41 1.39 16.97
N ARG A 376 -16.76 2.37 16.33
CA ARG A 376 -15.59 3.04 16.91
C ARG A 376 -15.93 3.91 18.11
N GLU A 377 -17.05 4.63 18.08
CA GLU A 377 -17.59 5.37 19.23
C GLU A 377 -17.87 4.43 20.40
N THR A 378 -18.56 3.33 20.16
CA THR A 378 -18.91 2.35 21.20
C THR A 378 -17.65 1.79 21.86
N ASN A 379 -16.70 1.33 21.05
CA ASN A 379 -15.44 0.77 21.53
C ASN A 379 -14.60 1.79 22.29
N PHE A 380 -14.52 3.03 21.78
CA PHE A 380 -13.75 4.10 22.44
C PHE A 380 -14.37 4.52 23.76
N ARG A 381 -15.70 4.72 23.81
CA ARG A 381 -16.41 5.06 25.07
C ARG A 381 -16.24 3.96 26.11
N GLY A 382 -16.36 2.69 25.70
CA GLY A 382 -16.13 1.55 26.58
C GLY A 382 -14.68 1.42 27.06
N LEU A 383 -13.69 1.90 26.30
CA LEU A 383 -12.31 2.01 26.76
C LEU A 383 -12.16 3.13 27.79
N VAL A 384 -12.66 4.33 27.48
CA VAL A 384 -12.53 5.51 28.35
C VAL A 384 -13.24 5.31 29.68
N SER A 385 -14.38 4.63 29.72
CA SER A 385 -15.12 4.36 30.96
C SER A 385 -14.36 3.48 31.97
N ARG A 386 -13.28 2.81 31.53
CA ARG A 386 -12.41 1.97 32.37
C ARG A 386 -11.12 2.66 32.79
N LEU A 387 -10.88 3.90 32.34
CA LEU A 387 -9.65 4.64 32.59
C LEU A 387 -9.88 5.74 33.63
N ASP A 388 -8.83 6.12 34.35
CA ASP A 388 -8.87 7.24 35.29
C ASP A 388 -9.16 8.56 34.55
N PRO A 389 -10.21 9.33 34.94
CA PRO A 389 -10.55 10.59 34.28
C PRO A 389 -9.45 11.65 34.30
N THR A 390 -8.58 11.65 35.32
CA THR A 390 -7.45 12.59 35.42
C THR A 390 -6.39 12.29 34.36
N LEU A 391 -6.07 11.00 34.15
CA LEU A 391 -5.15 10.55 33.11
C LEU A 391 -5.70 10.83 31.71
N VAL A 392 -7.00 10.63 31.50
CA VAL A 392 -7.64 10.93 30.21
C VAL A 392 -7.53 12.43 29.90
N LYS A 393 -7.81 13.33 30.87
CA LYS A 393 -7.65 14.78 30.69
C LYS A 393 -6.21 15.19 30.38
N GLU A 394 -5.23 14.49 30.92
CA GLU A 394 -3.82 14.71 30.59
C GLU A 394 -3.53 14.28 29.15
N TRP A 395 -3.97 13.09 28.74
CA TRP A 395 -3.73 12.55 27.40
C TRP A 395 -4.47 13.31 26.30
N GLU A 396 -5.62 13.92 26.60
CA GLU A 396 -6.34 14.80 25.67
C GLU A 396 -5.53 16.03 25.27
N LYS A 397 -4.64 16.52 26.15
CA LYS A 397 -3.74 17.65 25.87
C LYS A 397 -2.49 17.27 25.09
N ALA A 398 -2.20 15.98 24.94
CA ALA A 398 -0.99 15.53 24.27
C ALA A 398 -1.09 15.64 22.74
N ASP A 399 -0.09 16.26 22.14
CA ASP A 399 0.14 16.28 20.69
C ASP A 399 0.43 14.85 20.20
N ASP A 400 -0.38 14.38 19.26
CA ASP A 400 -0.27 13.06 18.65
C ASP A 400 0.49 13.05 17.32
N THR A 401 0.98 14.20 16.88
CA THR A 401 1.79 14.32 15.66
C THR A 401 3.12 13.60 15.83
N PRO A 402 3.46 12.62 14.96
CA PRO A 402 4.76 11.95 14.98
C PRO A 402 5.89 12.96 14.75
N LYS A 403 6.93 12.93 15.60
CA LYS A 403 8.12 13.77 15.46
C LYS A 403 9.35 12.89 15.24
N ILE A 404 10.19 13.29 14.30
CA ILE A 404 11.51 12.68 14.08
C ILE A 404 12.51 13.51 14.86
N ILE A 405 13.11 12.94 15.90
CA ILE A 405 14.15 13.57 16.74
C ILE A 405 15.34 12.61 16.73
N ASP A 406 16.52 13.07 16.34
CA ASP A 406 17.75 12.26 16.28
C ASP A 406 17.60 10.95 15.49
N ASN A 407 16.93 10.99 14.32
CA ASN A 407 16.57 9.81 13.49
C ASN A 407 15.63 8.79 14.16
N GLU A 408 15.07 9.07 15.34
CA GLU A 408 14.06 8.26 15.97
C GLU A 408 12.66 8.89 15.88
N VAL A 409 11.68 8.07 15.48
CA VAL A 409 10.29 8.49 15.45
C VAL A 409 9.69 8.37 16.85
N ARG A 410 9.39 9.52 17.45
CA ARG A 410 8.57 9.64 18.67
C ARG A 410 7.12 9.85 18.27
N SER A 411 6.26 8.92 18.67
CA SER A 411 4.81 8.98 18.43
C SER A 411 4.08 8.44 19.64
N VAL A 412 2.95 9.05 19.99
CA VAL A 412 2.05 8.53 21.04
C VAL A 412 1.43 7.17 20.68
N HIS A 413 1.43 6.82 19.39
CA HIS A 413 0.98 5.52 18.88
C HIS A 413 2.06 4.44 18.97
N ARG A 414 3.32 4.84 19.20
CA ARG A 414 4.46 3.95 19.40
C ARG A 414 4.58 3.65 20.89
N PRO A 415 4.62 2.37 21.29
CA PRO A 415 4.98 2.01 22.65
C PRO A 415 6.41 2.52 22.95
N THR A 416 6.54 3.41 23.94
CA THR A 416 7.83 3.86 24.44
C THR A 416 8.33 2.87 25.48
N PHE A 417 9.34 2.10 25.11
CA PHE A 417 10.06 1.23 26.02
C PHE A 417 11.18 2.06 26.67
N GLY A 418 11.10 2.33 27.98
CA GLY A 418 12.11 3.13 28.68
C GLY A 418 13.53 2.53 28.58
N LYS A 419 13.60 1.21 28.37
CA LYS A 419 14.72 0.46 27.82
C LYS A 419 14.04 -0.42 26.77
N GLY A 420 14.46 -0.39 25.50
CA GLY A 420 13.88 -1.27 24.44
C GLY A 420 13.69 -2.72 24.91
N PRO A 421 12.86 -3.55 24.24
CA PRO A 421 12.78 -4.97 24.60
C PRO A 421 14.21 -5.49 24.77
N PRO A 422 14.53 -6.18 25.88
CA PRO A 422 15.88 -6.69 26.07
C PRO A 422 16.11 -7.66 24.92
N THR A 423 16.97 -7.28 23.98
CA THR A 423 17.45 -8.16 22.92
C THR A 423 18.62 -8.95 23.46
N LEU A 424 18.95 -10.08 22.84
CA LEU A 424 20.12 -10.87 23.23
C LEU A 424 21.40 -10.00 23.25
N ALA A 425 21.59 -9.16 22.24
CA ALA A 425 22.72 -8.24 22.14
C ALA A 425 22.79 -7.23 23.31
N LYS A 426 21.65 -6.70 23.76
CA LYS A 426 21.61 -5.77 24.90
C LYS A 426 21.81 -6.46 26.24
N ALA A 427 21.27 -7.67 26.39
CA ALA A 427 21.50 -8.50 27.57
C ALA A 427 23.00 -8.84 27.68
N HIS A 428 23.63 -9.24 26.58
CA HIS A 428 25.05 -9.52 26.48
C HIS A 428 25.94 -8.34 26.88
N GLU A 429 25.70 -7.16 26.30
CA GLU A 429 26.44 -5.94 26.65
C GLU A 429 26.29 -5.57 28.14
N GLY A 430 25.07 -5.65 28.67
CA GLY A 430 24.80 -5.37 30.09
C GLY A 430 25.48 -6.36 31.04
N LEU A 431 25.56 -7.64 30.65
CA LEU A 431 26.22 -8.69 31.43
C LEU A 431 27.74 -8.54 31.40
N ARG A 432 28.35 -8.20 30.24
CA ARG A 432 29.79 -7.87 30.16
C ARG A 432 30.19 -6.71 31.07
N GLN A 433 29.36 -5.67 31.14
CA GLN A 433 29.61 -4.54 32.05
C GLN A 433 29.52 -4.96 33.54
N ARG A 434 28.57 -5.84 33.89
CA ARG A 434 28.48 -6.41 35.24
C ARG A 434 29.68 -7.29 35.58
N GLU A 435 30.12 -8.15 34.67
CA GLU A 435 31.32 -8.98 34.86
C GLU A 435 32.58 -8.13 35.05
N SER A 436 32.77 -7.09 34.24
CA SER A 436 33.88 -6.15 34.39
C SER A 436 33.88 -5.47 35.77
N SER A 437 32.69 -5.11 36.26
CA SER A 437 32.51 -4.48 37.58
C SER A 437 32.78 -5.46 38.74
N ARG A 438 32.34 -6.73 38.61
CA ARG A 438 32.62 -7.80 39.59
C ARG A 438 34.10 -8.16 39.65
N THR A 439 34.76 -8.19 38.49
CA THR A 439 36.21 -8.44 38.38
C THR A 439 37.00 -7.35 39.10
N LYS A 440 36.62 -6.07 38.93
CA LYS A 440 37.20 -4.94 39.67
C LYS A 440 36.95 -5.02 41.18
N ALA A 441 35.88 -5.70 41.61
CA ALA A 441 35.54 -5.93 43.01
C ALA A 441 36.14 -7.23 43.60
N GLY A 442 36.96 -7.97 42.85
CA GLY A 442 37.63 -9.20 43.31
C GLY A 442 36.71 -10.43 43.42
N LEU A 443 35.51 -10.39 42.83
CA LEU A 443 34.56 -11.51 42.84
C LEU A 443 34.81 -12.46 41.64
N GLN A 444 34.60 -13.76 41.85
CA GLN A 444 34.66 -14.78 40.80
C GLN A 444 33.54 -14.60 39.74
N GLY A 445 33.81 -15.01 38.50
CA GLY A 445 32.85 -14.99 37.37
C GLY A 445 33.39 -14.45 36.03
N MET A 446 34.71 -14.44 35.81
CA MET A 446 35.30 -13.95 34.55
C MET A 446 34.98 -14.92 33.40
N GLY A 447 34.32 -14.45 32.33
CA GLY A 447 34.09 -15.23 31.11
C GLY A 447 32.82 -16.10 31.10
N ALA A 448 31.97 -16.03 32.13
CA ALA A 448 30.72 -16.80 32.18
C ALA A 448 29.72 -16.36 31.10
N THR A 449 29.65 -15.05 30.81
CA THR A 449 28.77 -14.47 29.78
C THR A 449 29.15 -14.96 28.39
N GLU A 450 30.43 -14.98 28.06
CA GLU A 450 30.92 -15.49 26.76
C GLU A 450 30.74 -17.00 26.65
N SER A 451 31.08 -17.73 27.71
CA SER A 451 30.94 -19.19 27.73
C SER A 451 29.47 -19.59 27.56
N ILE A 452 28.52 -18.95 28.27
CA ILE A 452 27.09 -19.25 28.14
C ILE A 452 26.53 -18.79 26.80
N LEU A 453 26.93 -17.62 26.29
CA LEU A 453 26.51 -17.19 24.96
C LEU A 453 26.93 -18.21 23.89
N LYS A 454 28.19 -18.69 23.94
CA LYS A 454 28.68 -19.70 23.02
C LYS A 454 27.94 -21.03 23.16
N ALA A 455 27.61 -21.41 24.38
CA ALA A 455 26.78 -22.58 24.67
C ALA A 455 25.38 -22.49 24.06
N LEU A 456 24.76 -21.31 24.08
CA LEU A 456 23.46 -21.07 23.44
C LEU A 456 23.53 -21.16 21.91
N GLU A 457 24.65 -20.77 21.29
CA GLU A 457 24.91 -20.98 19.85
C GLU A 457 25.07 -22.48 19.51
N LEU A 458 25.81 -23.22 20.34
CA LEU A 458 25.98 -24.66 20.21
C LEU A 458 24.64 -25.41 20.40
N GLU A 459 23.82 -24.98 21.35
CA GLU A 459 22.46 -25.50 21.55
C GLU A 459 21.61 -25.34 20.28
N ASP A 460 21.69 -24.19 19.61
CA ASP A 460 20.97 -23.97 18.33
C ASP A 460 21.49 -24.91 17.24
N MET A 461 22.81 -25.09 17.11
CA MET A 461 23.40 -26.01 16.14
C MET A 461 22.99 -27.47 16.39
N GLN A 462 23.01 -27.94 17.65
CA GLN A 462 22.52 -29.28 18.02
C GLN A 462 21.06 -29.48 17.56
N GLN A 463 20.24 -28.46 17.77
CA GLN A 463 18.81 -28.51 17.46
C GLN A 463 18.52 -28.43 15.96
N ASP A 464 19.27 -27.61 15.22
CA ASP A 464 19.14 -27.50 13.78
C ASP A 464 19.55 -28.82 13.10
N ILE A 465 20.59 -29.50 13.59
CA ILE A 465 20.98 -30.85 13.14
C ILE A 465 19.90 -31.88 13.48
N LYS A 466 19.37 -31.90 14.70
CA LYS A 466 18.25 -32.79 15.09
C LYS A 466 17.02 -32.60 14.20
N PHE A 467 16.70 -31.34 13.89
CA PHE A 467 15.59 -31.03 13.01
C PHE A 467 15.86 -31.45 11.56
N ALA A 468 17.09 -31.26 11.07
CA ALA A 468 17.49 -31.72 9.74
C ALA A 468 17.39 -33.25 9.63
N LEU A 469 17.88 -34.01 10.63
CA LEU A 469 17.80 -35.47 10.67
C LEU A 469 16.37 -35.99 10.63
N LYS A 470 15.44 -35.33 11.33
CA LYS A 470 14.02 -35.71 11.35
C LYS A 470 13.31 -35.48 10.00
N ASN A 471 13.86 -34.62 9.13
CA ASN A 471 13.22 -34.21 7.87
C ASN A 471 14.02 -34.60 6.61
N CYS A 472 15.17 -35.25 6.72
CA CYS A 472 15.95 -35.70 5.57
C CYS A 472 15.32 -36.93 4.88
N ASN A 473 15.35 -36.95 3.55
CA ASN A 473 15.12 -38.16 2.79
C ASN A 473 16.41 -39.01 2.78
N PRO A 474 16.33 -40.34 3.00
CA PRO A 474 17.52 -41.18 3.02
C PRO A 474 18.17 -41.22 1.64
N GLY A 475 19.32 -40.54 1.48
CA GLY A 475 20.20 -40.69 0.31
C GLY A 475 20.97 -39.46 -0.16
N THR A 476 20.49 -38.22 0.02
CA THR A 476 21.08 -37.03 -0.63
C THR A 476 21.74 -35.99 0.30
N ASP A 477 21.45 -36.00 1.61
CA ASP A 477 21.92 -34.95 2.55
C ASP A 477 23.06 -35.39 3.49
N THR A 478 23.63 -36.59 3.28
CA THR A 478 24.64 -37.20 4.18
C THR A 478 25.93 -36.40 4.28
N HIS A 479 26.47 -35.85 3.19
CA HIS A 479 27.73 -35.10 3.25
C HIS A 479 27.63 -33.74 3.96
N LYS A 480 26.50 -33.02 3.83
CA LYS A 480 26.28 -31.74 4.52
C LYS A 480 26.11 -31.95 6.03
N LEU A 481 25.37 -32.99 6.41
CA LEU A 481 25.18 -33.33 7.83
C LEU A 481 26.48 -33.79 8.49
N VAL A 482 27.35 -34.52 7.78
CA VAL A 482 28.68 -34.89 8.29
C VAL A 482 29.53 -33.64 8.54
N GLY A 483 29.54 -32.67 7.62
CA GLY A 483 30.23 -31.40 7.82
C GLY A 483 29.72 -30.60 9.02
N LEU A 484 28.40 -30.46 9.15
CA LEU A 484 27.77 -29.77 10.29
C LEU A 484 28.03 -30.48 11.63
N ARG A 485 28.04 -31.82 11.64
CA ARG A 485 28.38 -32.59 12.85
C ARG A 485 29.85 -32.42 13.24
N GLN A 486 30.75 -32.34 12.27
CA GLN A 486 32.17 -32.07 12.54
C GLN A 486 32.36 -30.67 13.11
N GLU A 487 31.74 -29.66 12.49
CA GLU A 487 31.78 -28.27 12.97
C GLU A 487 31.21 -28.15 14.39
N LEU A 488 30.10 -28.85 14.68
CA LEU A 488 29.53 -28.92 16.03
C LEU A 488 30.48 -29.60 17.02
N ARG A 489 31.11 -30.72 16.64
CA ARG A 489 32.06 -31.43 17.51
C ARG A 489 33.26 -30.55 17.83
N ASP A 490 33.88 -29.95 16.82
CA ASP A 490 35.02 -29.05 16.98
C ASP A 490 34.65 -27.85 17.89
N GLY A 491 33.45 -27.29 17.69
CA GLY A 491 32.93 -26.19 18.49
C GLY A 491 32.61 -26.58 19.95
N ILE A 492 32.10 -27.79 20.19
CA ILE A 492 31.87 -28.31 21.54
C ILE A 492 33.21 -28.53 22.25
N ASP A 493 34.18 -29.16 21.57
CA ASP A 493 35.49 -29.49 22.13
C ASP A 493 36.25 -28.21 22.53
N GLU A 494 36.30 -27.20 21.64
CA GLU A 494 36.93 -25.90 21.92
C GLU A 494 36.23 -25.16 23.08
N TRP A 495 34.91 -25.20 23.13
CA TRP A 495 34.13 -24.53 24.17
C TRP A 495 34.22 -25.25 25.54
N ARG A 496 34.37 -26.58 25.56
CA ARG A 496 34.37 -27.37 26.79
C ARG A 496 35.51 -27.01 27.71
N ASP A 497 36.70 -26.75 27.15
CA ASP A 497 37.87 -26.29 27.90
C ASP A 497 37.60 -24.96 28.61
N GLN A 498 36.91 -24.03 27.92
CA GLN A 498 36.52 -22.75 28.49
C GLN A 498 35.45 -22.92 29.58
N GLN A 499 34.48 -23.81 29.37
CA GLN A 499 33.42 -24.09 30.34
C GLN A 499 33.98 -24.64 31.66
N LEU A 500 34.90 -25.61 31.60
CA LEU A 500 35.49 -26.21 32.80
C LEU A 500 36.44 -25.26 33.53
N LEU A 501 37.05 -24.31 32.82
CA LEU A 501 37.84 -23.25 33.43
C LEU A 501 36.96 -22.25 34.21
N VAL A 502 35.80 -21.90 33.66
CA VAL A 502 34.84 -20.97 34.29
C VAL A 502 34.03 -21.64 35.41
N PHE A 503 33.69 -22.92 35.27
CA PHE A 503 32.90 -23.70 36.23
C PHE A 503 33.62 -25.02 36.62
N PRO A 504 34.66 -24.97 37.47
CA PRO A 504 35.54 -26.12 37.73
C PRO A 504 34.85 -27.34 38.35
N LYS A 505 33.76 -27.12 39.10
CA LYS A 505 32.97 -28.20 39.72
C LYS A 505 32.14 -29.01 38.71
N LEU A 506 32.05 -28.55 37.45
CA LEU A 506 31.44 -29.34 36.39
C LEU A 506 32.33 -30.50 35.92
N CYS A 507 33.62 -30.55 36.29
CA CYS A 507 34.52 -31.64 35.89
C CYS A 507 33.95 -33.01 36.27
N ASP A 508 33.48 -33.20 37.51
CA ASP A 508 32.94 -34.50 37.96
C ASP A 508 31.68 -34.90 37.18
N GLU A 509 30.81 -33.94 36.88
CA GLU A 509 29.60 -34.13 36.07
C GLU A 509 29.94 -34.41 34.59
N PHE A 510 30.96 -33.75 34.05
CA PHE A 510 31.47 -33.99 32.70
C PHE A 510 32.05 -35.40 32.58
N HIS A 511 32.88 -35.82 33.53
CA HIS A 511 33.44 -37.17 33.57
C HIS A 511 32.34 -38.24 33.64
N SER A 512 31.36 -38.08 34.54
CA SER A 512 30.30 -39.08 34.75
C SER A 512 29.22 -39.09 33.65
N LYS A 513 28.77 -37.93 33.15
CA LYS A 513 27.62 -37.87 32.23
C LYS A 513 28.00 -37.76 30.76
N VAL A 514 29.17 -37.17 30.47
CA VAL A 514 29.60 -36.90 29.09
C VAL A 514 30.73 -37.84 28.69
N LEU A 515 31.82 -37.91 29.44
CA LEU A 515 33.01 -38.68 29.06
C LEU A 515 32.76 -40.19 28.98
N GLU A 516 31.97 -40.74 29.91
CA GLU A 516 31.54 -42.15 29.89
C GLU A 516 30.64 -42.49 28.67
N SER A 517 30.02 -41.50 28.03
CA SER A 517 29.11 -41.67 26.88
C SER A 517 29.68 -41.24 25.53
N LEU A 518 30.86 -40.59 25.48
CA LEU A 518 31.49 -40.06 24.26
C LEU A 518 31.70 -41.11 23.14
N ASN A 519 31.81 -42.39 23.49
CA ASN A 519 31.95 -43.49 22.53
C ASN A 519 30.59 -44.01 21.97
N GLN A 520 29.45 -43.47 22.42
CA GLN A 520 28.11 -43.96 22.09
C GLN A 520 27.12 -42.87 21.64
N THR A 521 27.45 -41.58 21.77
CA THR A 521 26.53 -40.46 21.48
C THR A 521 27.02 -39.56 20.33
N ASN A 522 26.09 -39.11 19.48
CA ASN A 522 26.36 -38.13 18.42
C ASN A 522 26.53 -36.73 19.04
N PRO A 523 27.28 -35.79 18.42
CA PRO A 523 27.52 -34.46 18.99
C PRO A 523 26.23 -33.66 19.23
N GLU A 524 25.18 -33.89 18.44
CA GLU A 524 23.87 -33.25 18.66
C GLU A 524 23.12 -33.74 19.92
N ASP A 525 23.48 -34.91 20.45
CA ASP A 525 22.88 -35.53 21.64
C ASP A 525 23.71 -35.32 22.92
N GLU A 526 24.89 -34.73 22.79
CA GLU A 526 25.76 -34.45 23.92
C GLU A 526 25.16 -33.38 24.84
N SER A 527 25.20 -33.61 26.16
CA SER A 527 24.76 -32.61 27.12
C SER A 527 25.75 -31.44 27.19
N LEU A 528 25.26 -30.23 26.98
CA LEU A 528 26.07 -29.02 27.16
C LEU A 528 26.29 -28.67 28.64
N LEU A 529 25.58 -29.31 29.59
CA LEU A 529 25.68 -29.02 31.03
C LEU A 529 25.45 -27.53 31.35
N LEU A 530 24.47 -26.91 30.68
CA LEU A 530 24.03 -25.55 30.98
C LEU A 530 23.41 -25.47 32.38
N PRO A 531 23.50 -24.34 33.09
CA PRO A 531 22.83 -24.15 34.39
C PRO A 531 21.34 -24.54 34.38
N SER A 532 20.61 -24.27 33.29
CA SER A 532 19.20 -24.66 33.11
C SER A 532 18.93 -26.18 33.11
N TYR A 533 19.97 -27.02 33.03
CA TYR A 533 19.83 -28.49 33.03
C TYR A 533 19.85 -29.07 34.45
N PHE A 534 20.23 -28.26 35.45
CA PHE A 534 20.33 -28.66 36.85
C PHE A 534 19.21 -28.03 37.68
N SER A 535 18.74 -28.72 38.71
CA SER A 535 17.81 -28.17 39.69
C SER A 535 18.48 -27.10 40.56
N GLU A 536 17.70 -26.21 41.18
CA GLU A 536 18.23 -25.13 42.03
C GLU A 536 19.20 -25.62 43.14
N PRO A 537 18.91 -26.70 43.89
CA PRO A 537 19.86 -27.21 44.89
C PRO A 537 21.17 -27.73 44.28
N HIS A 538 21.09 -28.32 43.07
CA HIS A 538 22.25 -28.87 42.37
C HIS A 538 23.10 -27.77 41.73
N ARG A 539 22.48 -26.68 41.24
CA ARG A 539 23.20 -25.48 40.77
C ARG A 539 24.04 -24.86 41.88
N MET A 540 23.48 -24.75 43.09
CA MET A 540 24.19 -24.21 44.25
C MET A 540 25.37 -25.10 44.67
N TYR A 541 25.19 -26.43 44.64
CA TYR A 541 26.28 -27.39 44.90
C TYR A 541 27.45 -27.24 43.90
N LEU A 542 27.11 -27.12 42.60
CA LEU A 542 28.05 -26.97 41.50
C LEU A 542 28.60 -25.54 41.35
N GLY A 543 28.12 -24.57 42.14
CA GLY A 543 28.55 -23.17 42.05
C GLY A 543 28.10 -22.47 40.75
N LEU A 544 26.98 -22.88 40.18
CA LEU A 544 26.44 -22.34 38.91
C LEU A 544 25.50 -21.14 39.10
N ASP A 545 25.36 -20.61 40.32
CA ASP A 545 24.36 -19.58 40.63
C ASP A 545 24.51 -18.32 39.76
N PHE A 546 25.74 -17.83 39.62
CA PHE A 546 26.04 -16.70 38.74
C PHE A 546 25.82 -17.05 37.26
N GLY A 547 26.18 -18.27 36.84
CA GLY A 547 25.91 -18.76 35.49
C GLY A 547 24.42 -18.84 35.20
N ALA A 548 23.61 -19.23 36.17
CA ALA A 548 22.15 -19.30 36.06
C ALA A 548 21.52 -17.92 35.87
N GLU A 549 22.00 -16.89 36.58
CA GLU A 549 21.58 -15.50 36.38
C GLU A 549 21.93 -14.99 34.97
N VAL A 550 23.16 -15.26 34.53
CA VAL A 550 23.66 -14.90 33.18
C VAL A 550 22.83 -15.59 32.10
N GLU A 551 22.59 -16.90 32.22
CA GLU A 551 21.78 -17.68 31.28
C GLU A 551 20.34 -17.16 31.24
N MET A 552 19.74 -16.86 32.39
CA MET A 552 18.38 -16.30 32.47
C MET A 552 18.26 -14.98 31.69
N GLU A 553 19.18 -14.05 31.88
CA GLU A 553 19.14 -12.75 31.21
C GLU A 553 19.38 -12.87 29.69
N LEU A 554 20.31 -13.72 29.25
CA LEU A 554 20.52 -14.01 27.82
C LEU A 554 19.29 -14.68 27.20
N ARG A 555 18.67 -15.65 27.89
CA ARG A 555 17.45 -16.33 27.41
C ARG A 555 16.23 -15.40 27.36
N LYS A 556 16.07 -14.44 28.28
CA LYS A 556 15.06 -13.37 28.15
C LYS A 556 15.29 -12.53 26.89
N GLY A 557 16.56 -12.20 26.63
CA GLY A 557 16.99 -11.52 25.40
C GLY A 557 16.58 -12.27 24.13
N ARG A 558 16.98 -13.54 24.06
CA ARG A 558 16.65 -14.46 22.97
C ARG A 558 15.13 -14.62 22.80
N ALA A 559 14.38 -14.78 23.89
CA ALA A 559 12.94 -14.96 23.84
C ALA A 559 12.22 -13.75 23.19
N HIS A 560 12.70 -12.52 23.41
CA HIS A 560 12.15 -11.34 22.74
C HIS A 560 12.49 -11.29 21.25
N ASP A 561 13.74 -11.62 20.89
CA ASP A 561 14.17 -11.66 19.49
C ASP A 561 13.37 -12.71 18.69
N GLU A 562 13.17 -13.91 19.26
CA GLU A 562 12.37 -14.99 18.66
C GLU A 562 10.89 -14.62 18.51
N LEU A 563 10.29 -13.93 19.50
CA LEU A 563 8.92 -13.43 19.37
C LEU A 563 8.78 -12.41 18.24
N GLU A 564 9.79 -11.56 18.02
CA GLU A 564 9.79 -10.60 16.92
C GLU A 564 9.96 -11.29 15.56
N GLU A 565 10.78 -12.35 15.49
CA GLU A 565 10.93 -13.17 14.29
C GLU A 565 9.63 -13.92 13.95
N VAL A 566 8.91 -14.46 14.94
CA VAL A 566 7.56 -15.02 14.77
C VAL A 566 6.63 -13.99 14.15
N ARG A 567 6.57 -12.76 14.70
CA ARG A 567 5.70 -11.69 14.18
C ARG A 567 6.05 -11.34 12.73
N THR A 568 7.32 -11.16 12.43
CA THR A 568 7.82 -10.79 11.09
C THR A 568 7.50 -11.89 10.06
N THR A 569 7.66 -13.15 10.44
CA THR A 569 7.38 -14.29 9.55
C THR A 569 5.88 -14.45 9.29
N ILE A 570 5.03 -14.25 10.30
CA ILE A 570 3.56 -14.24 10.13
C ILE A 570 3.12 -13.10 9.21
N GLN A 571 3.70 -11.91 9.36
CA GLN A 571 3.41 -10.78 8.47
C GLN A 571 3.79 -11.08 7.01
N THR A 572 4.95 -11.70 6.80
CA THR A 572 5.43 -12.13 5.48
C THR A 572 4.49 -13.18 4.85
N TYR A 573 4.04 -14.15 5.64
CA TYR A 573 3.03 -15.12 5.21
C TYR A 573 1.71 -14.44 4.80
N ASN A 574 1.20 -13.52 5.62
CA ASN A 574 -0.04 -12.80 5.34
C ASN A 574 0.04 -11.96 4.05
N HIS A 575 1.19 -11.34 3.79
CA HIS A 575 1.47 -10.62 2.54
C HIS A 575 1.40 -11.57 1.34
N HIS A 576 2.06 -12.73 1.39
CA HIS A 576 2.06 -13.70 0.29
C HIS A 576 0.69 -14.31 0.03
N ILE A 577 -0.14 -14.49 1.06
CA ILE A 577 -1.54 -14.89 0.91
C ILE A 577 -2.35 -13.83 0.15
N ALA A 578 -2.21 -12.56 0.53
CA ALA A 578 -2.91 -11.46 -0.14
C ALA A 578 -2.47 -11.32 -1.59
N MET A 579 -1.16 -11.42 -1.86
CA MET A 579 -0.61 -11.44 -3.22
C MET A 579 -1.15 -12.61 -4.05
N LYS A 580 -1.20 -13.83 -3.48
CA LYS A 580 -1.75 -15.00 -4.19
C LYS A 580 -3.22 -14.78 -4.56
N ALA A 581 -4.03 -14.27 -3.63
CA ALA A 581 -5.44 -13.96 -3.89
C ALA A 581 -5.61 -12.92 -5.01
N LYS A 582 -4.69 -11.95 -5.12
CA LYS A 582 -4.76 -10.84 -6.06
C LYS A 582 -4.21 -11.18 -7.46
N GLU A 583 -3.10 -11.90 -7.54
CA GLU A 583 -2.28 -11.96 -8.75
C GLU A 583 -2.29 -13.33 -9.47
N VAL A 584 -2.62 -14.41 -8.77
CA VAL A 584 -2.38 -15.77 -9.28
C VAL A 584 -3.66 -16.37 -9.85
N ARG A 585 -3.80 -16.33 -11.19
CA ARG A 585 -5.02 -16.78 -11.90
C ARG A 585 -4.87 -18.10 -12.69
N SER A 586 -3.66 -18.61 -12.90
CA SER A 586 -3.43 -19.84 -13.68
C SER A 586 -2.99 -21.01 -12.79
N GLN A 587 -3.45 -22.23 -13.11
CA GLN A 587 -3.13 -23.49 -12.42
C GLN A 587 -1.64 -23.66 -12.05
N ARG A 588 -0.71 -23.50 -13.01
CA ARG A 588 0.74 -23.65 -12.76
C ARG A 588 1.29 -22.64 -11.74
N HIS A 589 0.81 -21.40 -11.77
CA HIS A 589 1.19 -20.37 -10.82
C HIS A 589 0.54 -20.58 -9.45
N ILE A 590 -0.67 -21.16 -9.39
CA ILE A 590 -1.34 -21.53 -8.12
C ILE A 590 -0.50 -22.56 -7.36
N THR A 591 -0.02 -23.61 -8.04
CA THR A 591 0.80 -24.66 -7.40
C THR A 591 2.12 -24.10 -6.88
N ARG A 592 2.81 -23.25 -7.67
CA ARG A 592 4.07 -22.62 -7.24
C ARG A 592 3.87 -21.66 -6.06
N ALA A 593 2.82 -20.84 -6.11
CA ALA A 593 2.48 -19.94 -5.00
C ALA A 593 2.08 -20.71 -3.74
N GLN A 594 1.36 -21.84 -3.89
CA GLN A 594 1.03 -22.71 -2.77
C GLN A 594 2.28 -23.33 -2.13
N GLY A 595 3.26 -23.76 -2.94
CA GLY A 595 4.55 -24.24 -2.44
C GLY A 595 5.28 -23.20 -1.58
N ILE A 596 5.30 -21.93 -2.02
CA ILE A 596 5.88 -20.82 -1.25
C ILE A 596 5.11 -20.59 0.06
N ILE A 597 3.77 -20.58 0.02
CA ILE A 597 2.93 -20.40 1.21
C ILE A 597 3.13 -21.53 2.22
N ASN A 598 3.24 -22.77 1.75
CA ASN A 598 3.53 -23.91 2.62
C ASN A 598 4.91 -23.74 3.28
N GLY A 599 5.93 -23.39 2.49
CA GLY A 599 7.27 -23.10 3.03
C GLY A 599 7.28 -21.98 4.07
N LEU A 600 6.52 -20.90 3.86
CA LEU A 600 6.39 -19.82 4.84
C LEU A 600 5.62 -20.23 6.09
N ARG A 601 4.58 -21.08 5.96
CA ARG A 601 3.87 -21.65 7.12
C ARG A 601 4.82 -22.49 7.97
N ASP A 602 5.67 -23.29 7.34
CA ASP A 602 6.67 -24.10 8.05
C ASP A 602 7.77 -23.23 8.66
N ALA A 603 8.15 -22.13 8.00
CA ALA A 603 9.09 -21.16 8.53
C ALA A 603 8.60 -20.49 9.83
N ILE A 604 7.30 -20.19 9.98
CA ILE A 604 6.74 -19.60 11.22
C ILE A 604 6.97 -20.51 12.45
N ARG A 605 6.96 -21.83 12.24
CA ARG A 605 7.12 -22.82 13.32
C ARG A 605 8.55 -22.90 13.84
N VAL A 606 9.55 -22.42 13.09
CA VAL A 606 10.96 -22.47 13.50
C VAL A 606 11.21 -21.53 14.70
N PRO A 607 10.98 -20.21 14.60
CA PRO A 607 11.20 -19.30 15.73
C PRO A 607 10.22 -19.56 16.88
N ALA A 608 8.98 -20.01 16.60
CA ALA A 608 8.04 -20.38 17.65
C ALA A 608 8.55 -21.54 18.53
N ARG A 609 9.22 -22.53 17.93
CA ARG A 609 9.84 -23.65 18.67
C ARG A 609 11.10 -23.21 19.43
N ARG A 610 11.92 -22.34 18.85
CA ARG A 610 13.09 -21.74 19.54
C ARG A 610 12.65 -20.94 20.77
N TYR A 611 11.60 -20.13 20.64
CA TYR A 611 10.98 -19.43 21.76
C TYR A 611 10.50 -20.38 22.86
N ASN A 612 9.71 -21.41 22.52
CA ASN A 612 9.16 -22.33 23.53
C ASN A 612 10.25 -23.11 24.28
N ARG A 613 11.33 -23.52 23.60
CA ARG A 613 12.50 -24.14 24.25
C ARG A 613 13.24 -23.18 25.17
N THR A 614 13.44 -21.95 24.71
CA THR A 614 14.05 -20.89 25.52
C THR A 614 13.24 -20.65 26.78
N ARG A 615 11.89 -20.65 26.67
CA ARG A 615 10.98 -20.55 27.80
C ARG A 615 11.07 -21.72 28.77
N GLU A 616 11.16 -22.95 28.28
CA GLU A 616 11.32 -24.14 29.13
C GLU A 616 12.60 -24.08 29.95
N ALA A 617 13.72 -23.70 29.33
CA ALA A 617 14.97 -23.48 30.04
C ALA A 617 14.89 -22.33 31.05
N MET A 618 14.17 -21.24 30.74
CA MET A 618 13.90 -20.17 31.72
C MET A 618 13.07 -20.68 32.91
N ILE A 619 12.10 -21.56 32.69
CA ILE A 619 11.31 -22.17 33.79
C ILE A 619 12.23 -22.99 34.70
N ASN A 620 13.14 -23.79 34.13
CA ASN A 620 14.10 -24.56 34.91
C ASN A 620 15.08 -23.66 35.71
N LEU A 621 15.36 -22.45 35.22
CA LEU A 621 16.15 -21.44 35.91
C LEU A 621 15.35 -20.63 36.96
N GLY A 622 14.05 -20.90 37.14
CA GLY A 622 13.21 -20.28 38.17
C GLY A 622 12.13 -19.32 37.66
N LEU A 623 11.89 -19.23 36.35
CA LEU A 623 10.75 -18.47 35.81
C LEU A 623 9.42 -19.18 36.14
N SER A 624 8.41 -18.42 36.56
CA SER A 624 7.07 -18.97 36.79
C SER A 624 6.47 -19.56 35.51
N THR A 625 5.79 -20.70 35.64
CA THR A 625 5.03 -21.32 34.55
C THR A 625 3.89 -20.44 34.04
N ASP A 626 3.41 -19.49 34.85
CA ASP A 626 2.31 -18.57 34.54
C ASP A 626 2.80 -17.13 34.32
N ASP A 627 4.03 -16.95 33.87
CA ASP A 627 4.60 -15.62 33.63
C ASP A 627 3.74 -14.78 32.65
N PRO A 628 3.35 -13.55 33.01
CA PRO A 628 2.43 -12.74 32.21
C PRO A 628 3.08 -12.22 30.92
N VAL A 629 4.42 -12.18 30.83
CA VAL A 629 5.23 -11.68 29.72
C VAL A 629 5.66 -12.80 28.78
N PHE A 630 6.12 -13.93 29.33
CA PHE A 630 6.61 -15.09 28.58
C PHE A 630 5.65 -16.27 28.68
N ARG A 631 4.56 -16.22 27.91
CA ARG A 631 3.56 -17.29 27.85
C ARG A 631 3.95 -18.34 26.81
N GLN A 632 3.40 -19.54 26.89
CA GLN A 632 3.63 -20.59 25.90
C GLN A 632 3.01 -20.19 24.53
N LEU A 633 3.75 -20.38 23.44
CA LEU A 633 3.19 -20.26 22.08
C LEU A 633 2.56 -21.57 21.67
N LYS A 634 1.27 -21.56 21.32
CA LYS A 634 0.57 -22.72 20.76
C LYS A 634 0.53 -22.63 19.24
N ASP A 635 0.60 -23.76 18.56
CA ASP A 635 0.48 -23.81 17.09
C ASP A 635 -0.83 -23.20 16.58
N THR A 636 -1.91 -23.30 17.35
CA THR A 636 -3.22 -22.69 17.06
C THR A 636 -3.23 -21.16 17.14
N GLU A 637 -2.20 -20.57 17.73
CA GLU A 637 -2.04 -19.14 17.95
C GLU A 637 -1.03 -18.51 16.98
N LEU A 638 -0.38 -19.27 16.10
CA LEU A 638 0.63 -18.78 15.15
C LEU A 638 0.00 -18.08 13.92
N TRP A 639 -0.82 -17.07 14.17
CA TRP A 639 -1.50 -16.29 13.13
C TRP A 639 -1.70 -14.84 13.58
N SER A 640 -2.09 -13.99 12.63
CA SER A 640 -2.64 -12.66 12.90
C SER A 640 -3.68 -12.31 11.84
N LYS A 641 -4.59 -11.41 12.18
CA LYS A 641 -5.61 -10.96 11.23
C LYS A 641 -4.99 -10.42 9.96
N ASN A 642 -5.30 -11.08 8.85
CA ASN A 642 -4.90 -10.63 7.54
C ASN A 642 -5.87 -9.55 7.03
N THR A 643 -5.65 -8.30 7.44
CA THR A 643 -6.51 -7.18 7.01
C THR A 643 -6.36 -6.84 5.52
N ALA A 644 -5.48 -7.53 4.79
CA ALA A 644 -5.34 -7.39 3.35
C ALA A 644 -6.38 -8.21 2.58
N LEU A 645 -7.08 -9.11 3.27
CA LEU A 645 -8.24 -9.83 2.74
C LEU A 645 -9.54 -9.18 3.25
N PRO A 646 -10.65 -9.30 2.50
CA PRO A 646 -11.96 -8.84 2.95
C PRO A 646 -12.32 -9.48 4.30
N THR A 647 -12.77 -8.65 5.24
CA THR A 647 -13.21 -9.10 6.57
C THR A 647 -14.37 -10.09 6.45
N GLY A 648 -14.22 -11.27 7.05
CA GLY A 648 -15.27 -12.27 7.16
C GLY A 648 -16.24 -12.00 8.30
N LEU A 649 -17.41 -12.67 8.28
CA LEU A 649 -18.34 -12.65 9.41
C LEU A 649 -17.67 -13.28 10.64
N GLY A 650 -17.55 -12.53 11.74
CA GLY A 650 -16.94 -12.98 13.00
C GLY A 650 -15.55 -12.41 13.30
N ASP A 651 -14.87 -11.81 12.31
CA ASP A 651 -13.55 -11.21 12.47
C ASP A 651 -13.52 -10.02 13.46
N SER A 652 -14.66 -9.42 13.77
CA SER A 652 -14.77 -8.36 14.78
C SER A 652 -14.74 -8.89 16.22
N ARG A 653 -14.96 -10.20 16.42
CA ARG A 653 -15.02 -10.85 17.75
C ARG A 653 -13.75 -11.59 18.12
N THR A 654 -12.91 -11.93 17.16
CA THR A 654 -11.61 -12.58 17.39
C THR A 654 -10.59 -11.52 17.79
N GLU A 655 -9.83 -11.73 18.87
CA GLU A 655 -8.66 -10.89 19.19
C GLU A 655 -7.40 -11.54 18.61
N ASP A 656 -6.38 -10.74 18.28
CA ASP A 656 -5.10 -11.30 17.86
C ASP A 656 -4.46 -12.07 19.04
N PRO A 657 -3.65 -13.09 18.79
CA PRO A 657 -2.95 -13.85 19.83
C PRO A 657 -2.12 -13.00 20.80
N TRP A 658 -1.94 -13.49 22.03
CA TRP A 658 -1.35 -12.73 23.15
C TRP A 658 0.03 -12.11 22.86
N PHE A 659 0.85 -12.73 22.01
CA PHE A 659 2.18 -12.23 21.64
C PHE A 659 2.15 -11.00 20.71
N TRP A 660 0.99 -10.65 20.15
CA TRP A 660 0.78 -9.35 19.49
C TRP A 660 0.52 -8.23 20.49
N HIS A 661 0.17 -8.58 21.73
CA HIS A 661 -0.22 -7.67 22.80
C HIS A 661 0.81 -7.59 23.93
N THR A 662 1.66 -8.61 24.09
CA THR A 662 2.80 -8.63 24.99
C THR A 662 4.02 -8.03 24.30
N MET A 663 4.15 -6.73 24.42
CA MET A 663 5.46 -6.09 24.39
C MET A 663 5.71 -5.56 25.78
N CYS A 664 6.76 -6.06 26.45
CA CYS A 664 7.10 -5.80 27.85
C CYS A 664 6.83 -4.34 28.25
N PRO A 665 5.76 -4.07 29.01
CA PRO A 665 5.58 -2.79 29.64
C PRO A 665 5.94 -2.97 31.11
N ALA A 666 6.94 -2.22 31.57
CA ALA A 666 7.19 -2.07 33.00
C ALA A 666 5.95 -1.55 33.77
N GLU A 667 4.90 -1.06 33.08
CA GLU A 667 3.68 -0.49 33.67
C GLU A 667 2.42 -0.72 32.78
N PRO A 668 1.33 -1.33 33.31
CA PRO A 668 0.03 -1.44 32.64
C PRO A 668 -0.54 -0.11 32.12
N LEU A 669 -0.19 1.01 32.77
CA LEU A 669 -0.59 2.37 32.39
C LEU A 669 -0.12 2.75 30.96
N LYS A 670 1.07 2.32 30.55
CA LYS A 670 1.67 2.67 29.25
C LYS A 670 0.98 1.97 28.08
N VAL A 671 0.50 0.74 28.27
CA VAL A 671 -0.28 -0.01 27.28
C VAL A 671 -1.65 0.65 27.07
N ASN A 672 -2.30 1.02 28.17
CA ASN A 672 -3.59 1.73 28.13
C ASN A 672 -3.47 3.08 27.41
N ARG A 673 -2.36 3.80 27.61
CA ARG A 673 -2.07 5.05 26.90
C ARG A 673 -1.97 4.87 25.39
N VAL A 674 -1.16 3.91 24.91
CA VAL A 674 -1.01 3.65 23.46
C VAL A 674 -2.34 3.22 22.83
N LYS A 675 -3.08 2.33 23.50
CA LYS A 675 -4.39 1.87 23.04
C LYS A 675 -5.38 3.04 22.97
N TYR A 676 -5.40 3.91 23.98
CA TYR A 676 -6.21 5.11 23.98
C TYR A 676 -5.95 5.97 22.74
N PHE A 677 -4.68 6.30 22.44
CA PHE A 677 -4.36 7.14 21.28
C PHE A 677 -4.70 6.48 19.96
N ARG A 678 -4.47 5.17 19.80
CA ARG A 678 -4.83 4.45 18.56
C ARG A 678 -6.34 4.43 18.33
N ASP A 679 -7.12 4.07 19.36
CA ASP A 679 -8.58 4.03 19.26
C ASP A 679 -9.16 5.43 19.08
N ARG A 680 -8.56 6.46 19.70
CA ARG A 680 -8.90 7.88 19.51
C ARG A 680 -8.72 8.28 18.04
N SER A 681 -7.54 8.05 17.46
CA SER A 681 -7.28 8.42 16.08
C SER A 681 -8.22 7.71 15.11
N LEU A 682 -8.48 6.42 15.31
CA LEU A 682 -9.46 5.69 14.47
C LEU A 682 -10.87 6.28 14.62
N ARG A 683 -11.34 6.58 15.83
CA ARG A 683 -12.63 7.25 16.02
C ARG A 683 -12.65 8.60 15.31
N ASP A 684 -11.61 9.41 15.46
CA ASP A 684 -11.54 10.75 14.90
C ASP A 684 -11.47 10.72 13.36
N ARG A 685 -10.74 9.78 12.75
CA ARG A 685 -10.77 9.55 11.30
C ARG A 685 -12.17 9.19 10.79
N ALA A 686 -12.96 8.43 11.56
CA ALA A 686 -14.34 8.12 11.21
C ALA A 686 -15.28 9.33 11.37
N ARG A 687 -15.04 10.21 12.35
CA ARG A 687 -15.78 11.48 12.49
C ARG A 687 -15.49 12.42 11.33
N GLU A 688 -14.20 12.59 11.01
CA GLU A 688 -13.77 13.33 9.83
C GLU A 688 -14.40 12.78 8.56
N GLU A 689 -14.43 11.44 8.38
CA GLU A 689 -15.03 10.82 7.20
C GLU A 689 -16.50 11.18 7.01
N ARG A 690 -17.29 11.22 8.09
CA ARG A 690 -18.68 11.68 8.03
C ARG A 690 -18.74 13.10 7.47
N GLU A 691 -17.96 14.02 8.03
CA GLU A 691 -17.93 15.42 7.60
C GLU A 691 -17.42 15.59 6.15
N ILE A 692 -16.43 14.79 5.74
CA ILE A 692 -15.96 14.79 4.33
C ILE A 692 -17.11 14.38 3.42
N LEU A 693 -17.82 13.30 3.73
CA LEU A 693 -18.89 12.78 2.88
C LEU A 693 -20.09 13.74 2.80
N GLU A 694 -20.44 14.40 3.90
CA GLU A 694 -21.46 15.48 3.90
C GLU A 694 -21.06 16.61 2.96
N GLU A 695 -19.79 17.04 2.99
CA GLU A 695 -19.32 18.10 2.11
C GLU A 695 -19.15 17.63 0.65
N GLU A 696 -18.78 16.37 0.41
CA GLU A 696 -18.73 15.77 -0.93
C GLU A 696 -20.11 15.72 -1.60
N PHE A 697 -21.18 15.48 -0.85
CA PHE A 697 -22.55 15.60 -1.35
C PHE A 697 -22.85 17.03 -1.80
N LYS A 698 -22.56 18.01 -0.94
CA LYS A 698 -22.80 19.44 -1.26
C LYS A 698 -21.99 19.88 -2.47
N ARG A 699 -20.70 19.51 -2.55
CA ARG A 699 -19.84 19.78 -3.72
C ARG A 699 -20.36 19.13 -4.99
N THR A 700 -20.84 17.88 -4.92
CA THR A 700 -21.40 17.20 -6.07
C THR A 700 -22.63 17.92 -6.61
N ILE A 701 -23.53 18.35 -5.71
CA ILE A 701 -24.71 19.14 -6.07
C ILE A 701 -24.29 20.47 -6.72
N ARG A 702 -23.36 21.22 -6.09
CA ARG A 702 -22.86 22.50 -6.64
C ARG A 702 -22.21 22.32 -8.02
N SER A 703 -21.37 21.28 -8.18
CA SER A 703 -20.75 20.97 -9.48
C SER A 703 -21.78 20.71 -10.58
N TYR A 704 -22.83 19.94 -10.29
CA TYR A 704 -23.88 19.71 -11.26
C TYR A 704 -24.69 20.96 -11.56
N THR A 705 -24.93 21.83 -10.56
CA THR A 705 -25.57 23.13 -10.76
C THR A 705 -24.73 24.02 -11.69
N GLU A 706 -23.44 24.20 -11.42
CA GLU A 706 -22.58 25.06 -12.24
C GLU A 706 -22.43 24.53 -13.66
N LEU A 707 -22.23 23.23 -13.83
CA LEU A 707 -22.18 22.62 -15.16
C LEU A 707 -23.53 22.75 -15.87
N HIS A 708 -24.66 22.57 -15.17
CA HIS A 708 -25.99 22.77 -15.74
C HIS A 708 -26.14 24.21 -16.27
N SER A 709 -25.81 25.20 -15.45
CA SER A 709 -25.89 26.62 -15.79
C SER A 709 -25.00 26.96 -16.99
N ALA A 710 -23.77 26.46 -17.01
CA ALA A 710 -22.84 26.63 -18.13
C ALA A 710 -23.42 26.09 -19.45
N TRP A 711 -23.92 24.85 -19.44
CA TRP A 711 -24.54 24.24 -20.61
C TRP A 711 -25.83 24.95 -21.03
N HIS A 712 -26.66 25.37 -20.08
CA HIS A 712 -27.89 26.10 -20.37
C HIS A 712 -27.59 27.45 -21.02
N HIS A 713 -26.65 28.21 -20.46
CA HIS A 713 -26.22 29.51 -20.99
C HIS A 713 -25.67 29.37 -22.42
N GLN A 714 -24.81 28.38 -22.67
CA GLN A 714 -24.31 28.10 -24.01
C GLN A 714 -25.41 27.65 -24.98
N GLY A 715 -26.46 26.98 -24.50
CA GLY A 715 -27.64 26.64 -25.30
C GLY A 715 -28.43 27.86 -25.76
N GLU A 716 -28.64 28.84 -24.87
CA GLU A 716 -29.35 30.08 -25.21
C GLU A 716 -28.60 30.93 -26.23
N ASN A 717 -27.27 30.97 -26.13
CA ASN A 717 -26.42 31.79 -26.99
C ASN A 717 -25.93 31.07 -28.27
N ALA A 718 -26.25 29.78 -28.44
CA ALA A 718 -25.80 29.01 -29.59
C ALA A 718 -26.54 29.41 -30.88
N SER A 719 -25.77 29.79 -31.91
CA SER A 719 -26.30 30.14 -33.23
C SER A 719 -26.75 28.92 -34.07
N SER A 720 -26.12 27.76 -33.86
CA SER A 720 -26.46 26.52 -34.58
C SER A 720 -27.49 25.69 -33.83
N PHE A 721 -28.53 25.23 -34.53
CA PHE A 721 -29.56 24.34 -33.96
C PHE A 721 -28.97 23.09 -33.30
N GLY A 722 -27.95 22.47 -33.93
CA GLY A 722 -27.29 21.29 -33.36
C GLY A 722 -26.53 21.59 -32.08
N ARG A 723 -25.83 22.74 -32.03
CA ARG A 723 -25.16 23.22 -30.80
C ARG A 723 -26.17 23.48 -29.69
N LYS A 724 -27.26 24.18 -29.99
CA LYS A 724 -28.35 24.50 -29.07
C LYS A 724 -29.00 23.24 -28.50
N ALA A 725 -29.41 22.32 -29.37
CA ALA A 725 -30.05 21.06 -28.98
C ALA A 725 -29.13 20.19 -28.11
N TYR A 726 -27.84 20.09 -28.45
CA TYR A 726 -26.89 19.33 -27.65
C TYR A 726 -26.67 19.96 -26.27
N ALA A 727 -26.54 21.29 -26.19
CA ALA A 727 -26.33 22.01 -24.95
C ALA A 727 -27.52 21.85 -23.98
N HIS A 728 -28.75 22.04 -24.45
CA HIS A 728 -29.94 21.80 -23.62
C HIS A 728 -30.08 20.32 -23.21
N LYS A 729 -29.68 19.37 -24.06
CA LYS A 729 -29.64 17.95 -23.70
C LYS A 729 -28.65 17.69 -22.55
N GLN A 730 -27.47 18.32 -22.56
CA GLN A 730 -26.50 18.20 -21.47
C GLN A 730 -27.02 18.86 -20.19
N ALA A 731 -27.60 20.06 -20.29
CA ALA A 731 -28.23 20.74 -19.15
C ALA A 731 -29.32 19.86 -18.51
N ALA A 732 -30.29 19.37 -19.29
CA ALA A 732 -31.36 18.51 -18.78
C ALA A 732 -30.84 17.20 -18.14
N MET A 733 -29.74 16.64 -18.64
CA MET A 733 -29.07 15.49 -18.03
C MET A 733 -28.45 15.85 -16.67
N LEU A 734 -27.74 16.97 -16.57
CA LEU A 734 -27.12 17.44 -15.33
C LEU A 734 -28.16 17.79 -14.27
N GLU A 735 -29.31 18.35 -14.66
CA GLU A 735 -30.42 18.59 -13.75
C GLU A 735 -30.94 17.28 -13.14
N ARG A 736 -31.10 16.22 -13.96
CA ARG A 736 -31.47 14.89 -13.43
C ARG A 736 -30.43 14.32 -12.46
N LEU A 737 -29.14 14.48 -12.76
CA LEU A 737 -28.06 14.04 -11.87
C LEU A 737 -28.05 14.84 -10.55
N ARG A 738 -28.31 16.15 -10.63
CA ARG A 738 -28.46 17.05 -9.47
C ARG A 738 -29.61 16.63 -8.58
N GLN A 739 -30.81 16.43 -9.14
CA GLN A 739 -31.98 15.99 -8.40
C GLN A 739 -31.77 14.63 -7.75
N ASN A 740 -31.17 13.68 -8.47
CA ASN A 740 -30.82 12.39 -7.89
C ASN A 740 -29.85 12.54 -6.71
N CYS A 741 -28.83 13.41 -6.83
CA CYS A 741 -27.89 13.67 -5.76
C CYS A 741 -28.54 14.32 -4.53
N ILE A 742 -29.44 15.29 -4.72
CA ILE A 742 -30.25 15.89 -3.65
C ILE A 742 -31.08 14.83 -2.93
N GLN A 743 -31.74 13.94 -3.67
CA GLN A 743 -32.54 12.86 -3.09
C GLN A 743 -31.68 11.87 -2.28
N GLN A 744 -30.54 11.45 -2.81
CA GLN A 744 -29.63 10.56 -2.08
C GLN A 744 -29.03 11.24 -0.85
N HIS A 745 -28.72 12.53 -0.94
CA HIS A 745 -28.24 13.33 0.20
C HIS A 745 -29.30 13.44 1.29
N ALA A 746 -30.56 13.72 0.96
CA ALA A 746 -31.66 13.75 1.93
C ALA A 746 -31.81 12.42 2.68
N ARG A 747 -31.76 11.30 1.96
CA ARG A 747 -31.76 9.95 2.56
C ARG A 747 -30.56 9.67 3.45
N ALA A 748 -29.37 10.16 3.06
CA ALA A 748 -28.18 10.09 3.90
C ALA A 748 -28.38 10.88 5.21
N MET A 749 -28.96 12.08 5.13
CA MET A 749 -29.25 12.91 6.31
C MET A 749 -30.31 12.31 7.22
N GLU A 750 -31.30 11.57 6.70
CA GLU A 750 -32.22 10.78 7.53
C GLU A 750 -31.47 9.71 8.34
N LYS A 751 -30.55 8.97 7.70
CA LYS A 751 -29.68 8.02 8.41
C LYS A 751 -28.75 8.70 9.41
N ALA A 752 -28.29 9.91 9.12
CA ALA A 752 -27.52 10.72 10.06
C ALA A 752 -28.35 11.05 11.31
N LYS A 753 -29.62 11.44 11.15
CA LYS A 753 -30.54 11.70 12.27
C LYS A 753 -30.78 10.44 13.12
N ASP A 754 -30.96 9.28 12.48
CA ASP A 754 -31.09 8.00 13.19
C ASP A 754 -29.82 7.68 13.99
N PHE A 755 -28.65 7.96 13.42
CA PHE A 755 -27.36 7.81 14.08
C PHE A 755 -27.18 8.81 15.24
N ASP A 756 -27.53 10.08 15.07
CA ASP A 756 -27.35 11.13 16.09
C ASP A 756 -28.31 10.95 17.29
N LYS A 757 -29.44 10.26 17.09
CA LYS A 757 -30.34 9.83 18.18
C LYS A 757 -29.78 8.68 19.01
N TRP A 758 -28.94 7.83 18.41
CA TRP A 758 -28.25 6.74 19.09
C TRP A 758 -27.04 7.28 19.85
#